data_AF-H2MSW0-F1
#
_entry.id   AF-H2MSW0-F1
#
_cell.length_a   1.000
_cell.length_b   1.000
_cell.length_c   1.000
_cell.angle_alpha   90.00
_cell.angle_beta   90.00
_cell.angle_gamma   90.00
#
_symmetry.space_group_name_H-M   'P 1'
#
loop_
_entity.id
_entity.type
_entity.pdbx_description
1 polymer ?
#
loop_
_entity_poly.entity_id
_entity_poly.type
_entity_poly.pdbx_seq_one_letter_code
_entity_poly.pdbx_strand_id
1 'polypeptide(L)'
;MASASYHISNLLEKMTSSDKDFRFMATNDLMTELQKDSIKLDDDSERKVVRMILKLLEDKNGEVQNLAVKCLGPLVSKVKEYQVETIVDTLCTNMLSDKEQLRDISSIGLKTVIGELPPASSGSALAASVCKKITGRLTSAIAKQEDVSVQLEALDIMADMLCRQGGLLVNFHPSILSCLLPQLTSPRLAVRKRTIMALGHLVMSCGNLVFIDLIEHLLTELGRNDNMSTTRTYIQCTAAISRQAGHRIGEYLEKIIPLVVKFCNVDDDELREYCIQAFESFVRRCPKEVYPHVPTVISICLRYLTYDPNYNFDDEDEDDNAMDAEQNDEDYQGSDDEYSDDDDMSWKVRRAAAKCLDAVVSTRHEMLPEFYRSVSPALVSRFKEREENVKADVFHAYLSLLKQTRPAQSWLTDPDAMEQGETPLTMLQSQVPMIVKALHKQLKEKSVKTRQCCFNMLTELVNVLPGALTQHIPVLIPGIIFSLNDKSSSSNLKIDALACLHVIMVTHPAHAFHAHVPALVPPVVACVGDPFYKITSEALLVTQQLIKVIRPLDNQPEGSDSFDPSPYINDLFTCTIKRLKAADIDQEVKERAISCMGQIICNLGDRLPAELPGTLLIFLERLKNEITRLTTVKALTMIAGSPLKIDLRPILPDAIPILASFLRKNQRALKLCTLAALDILLRNYSSAVTPVMVDAVLAELPPLISESDMHVSQMALSFLSTLAVTHPSSLGQLTGGSILPQLIALVRSPLLQGGALAAMLDFYQALVATNTPGLGYMDLLRMLTGPVYSQSAALPHKQAYCSIAKCVAALTRACPAEGPAVVGQFIQDVKNSRSTDSIRLLALLSLGEVGHHVDLSGQPELKTVILDAFSSSSEEVKSAASYALGSIAVGNLPEYLPFVLQEISSSKRQYLLLHSLKEIISSASVSGLKPYVESVWSLLLKHCECQEEGTRNVVAECLGKLTLIDPETLLPRLKGYLLSGSSYARSSVVTAVKFTISDQPQPIDPLLKNCIGDFLKTLEDPDLNVRRVALVTFNSAAHNKPSLIRELLDSTLTHLYNETKVRKELIREVEMGPFKHTVDDGLDLRKAAFECMYTLLDSCLDRLDIFTFLNHVEDGLKDHYDIKMLTFLMLARLSSLCPSAVLQRLDRLVEPLRATCTTKVKANSVKQEFEKQDELKRSAMRAVVALLTIPEAEKSPLMSEFQSQISSNQELAAIFDSIQRDSTSANMESMDTS
;
A
#
# COMPACT_ATOMS: atom_id res chain seq x y z
N MET A 1 19.90 46.71 -23.36
CA MET A 1 18.77 46.80 -24.31
C MET A 1 19.20 47.05 -25.74
N ALA A 2 20.16 47.95 -26.03
CA ALA A 2 20.58 48.23 -27.42
C ALA A 2 21.23 47.04 -28.17
N SER A 3 21.96 46.13 -27.50
CA SER A 3 22.62 44.99 -28.18
C SER A 3 21.65 43.91 -28.69
N ALA A 4 20.53 43.68 -28.01
CA ALA A 4 19.54 42.66 -28.38
C ALA A 4 18.75 43.06 -29.64
N SER A 5 18.42 44.35 -29.80
CA SER A 5 17.68 44.86 -30.97
C SER A 5 18.50 44.75 -32.28
N TYR A 6 19.81 45.00 -32.21
CA TYR A 6 20.73 44.76 -33.34
C TYR A 6 20.88 43.28 -33.67
N HIS A 7 20.86 42.40 -32.65
CA HIS A 7 20.94 40.96 -32.86
C HIS A 7 19.71 40.42 -33.59
N ILE A 8 18.50 40.79 -33.15
CA ILE A 8 17.24 40.39 -33.81
C ILE A 8 17.17 40.91 -35.24
N SER A 9 17.58 42.15 -35.49
CA SER A 9 17.60 42.72 -36.84
C SER A 9 18.53 41.96 -37.78
N ASN A 10 19.72 41.55 -37.30
CA ASN A 10 20.67 40.72 -38.04
C ASN A 10 20.11 39.30 -38.32
N LEU A 11 19.44 38.70 -37.33
CA LEU A 11 18.78 37.40 -37.52
C LEU A 11 17.68 37.48 -38.58
N LEU A 12 16.88 38.55 -38.60
CA LEU A 12 15.83 38.76 -39.60
C LEU A 12 16.38 38.91 -41.03
N GLU A 13 17.54 39.54 -41.19
CA GLU A 13 18.22 39.60 -42.50
C GLU A 13 18.71 38.21 -42.94
N LYS A 14 19.36 37.47 -42.03
CA LYS A 14 19.85 36.10 -42.29
C LYS A 14 18.74 35.11 -42.59
N MET A 15 17.54 35.29 -42.02
CA MET A 15 16.34 34.49 -42.34
C MET A 15 15.85 34.67 -43.78
N THR A 16 16.27 35.72 -44.48
CA THR A 16 15.94 35.92 -45.91
C THR A 16 17.06 35.53 -46.87
N SER A 17 18.16 34.97 -46.35
CA SER A 17 19.30 34.53 -47.15
C SER A 17 18.89 33.47 -48.18
N SER A 18 19.54 33.44 -49.34
CA SER A 18 19.33 32.40 -50.36
C SER A 18 19.80 31.02 -49.87
N ASP A 19 20.76 30.98 -48.96
CA ASP A 19 21.31 29.77 -48.37
C ASP A 19 20.43 29.23 -47.24
N LYS A 20 20.07 27.94 -47.32
CA LYS A 20 19.24 27.25 -46.34
C LYS A 20 19.88 27.17 -44.96
N ASP A 21 21.20 27.05 -44.86
CA ASP A 21 21.90 26.82 -43.59
C ASP A 21 21.89 28.12 -42.77
N PHE A 22 22.04 29.27 -43.44
CA PHE A 22 21.86 30.57 -42.80
C PHE A 22 20.44 30.81 -42.31
N ARG A 23 19.42 30.39 -43.07
CA ARG A 23 18.01 30.48 -42.63
C ARG A 23 17.72 29.57 -41.45
N PHE A 24 18.22 28.33 -41.48
CA PHE A 24 18.07 27.36 -40.39
C PHE A 24 18.75 27.86 -39.11
N MET A 25 20.03 28.23 -39.18
CA MET A 25 20.80 28.75 -38.05
C MET A 25 20.17 30.01 -37.47
N ALA A 26 19.76 30.97 -38.31
CA ALA A 26 19.11 32.19 -37.84
C ALA A 26 17.78 31.91 -37.13
N THR A 27 17.00 30.93 -37.62
CA THR A 27 15.73 30.54 -37.01
C THR A 27 15.95 29.81 -35.68
N ASN A 28 16.97 28.96 -35.59
CA ASN A 28 17.34 28.25 -34.36
C ASN A 28 17.90 29.22 -33.28
N ASP A 29 18.73 30.17 -33.69
CA ASP A 29 19.27 31.21 -32.80
C ASP A 29 18.12 32.09 -32.27
N LEU A 30 17.17 32.49 -33.15
CA LEU A 30 15.98 33.22 -32.72
C LEU A 30 15.13 32.41 -31.73
N MET A 31 14.93 31.11 -31.96
CA MET A 31 14.19 30.25 -31.03
C MET A 31 14.84 30.23 -29.64
N THR A 32 16.17 30.07 -29.61
CA THR A 32 16.96 30.03 -28.38
C THR A 32 16.88 31.36 -27.62
N GLU A 33 16.82 32.48 -28.34
CA GLU A 33 16.59 33.79 -27.75
C GLU A 33 15.17 33.93 -27.20
N LEU A 34 14.13 33.53 -27.94
CA LEU A 34 12.73 33.62 -27.50
C LEU A 34 12.44 32.79 -26.23
N GLN A 35 13.22 31.74 -25.97
CA GLN A 35 13.12 30.92 -24.76
C GLN A 35 13.75 31.57 -23.52
N LYS A 36 14.56 32.63 -23.66
CA LYS A 36 15.16 33.35 -22.53
C LYS A 36 14.20 34.39 -21.96
N ASP A 37 14.10 34.48 -20.63
CA ASP A 37 13.20 35.43 -19.96
C ASP A 37 13.68 36.90 -19.98
N SER A 38 14.92 37.15 -20.39
CA SER A 38 15.56 38.47 -20.35
C SER A 38 15.21 39.39 -21.52
N ILE A 39 14.48 38.91 -22.54
CA ILE A 39 14.26 39.64 -23.78
C ILE A 39 12.85 40.25 -23.80
N LYS A 40 12.76 41.57 -23.95
CA LYS A 40 11.51 42.26 -24.27
C LYS A 40 11.60 42.76 -25.72
N LEU A 41 10.64 42.33 -26.54
CA LEU A 41 10.52 42.79 -27.93
C LEU A 41 9.77 44.13 -27.97
N ASP A 42 10.25 45.05 -28.78
CA ASP A 42 9.53 46.29 -29.10
C ASP A 42 8.42 46.01 -30.14
N ASP A 43 7.36 46.83 -30.18
CA ASP A 43 6.17 46.61 -31.05
C ASP A 43 6.51 46.44 -32.55
N ASP A 44 7.52 47.16 -33.04
CA ASP A 44 7.98 47.06 -34.43
C ASP A 44 8.78 45.77 -34.68
N SER A 45 9.60 45.36 -33.70
CA SER A 45 10.36 44.11 -33.75
C SER A 45 9.43 42.90 -33.69
N GLU A 46 8.39 42.92 -32.84
CA GLU A 46 7.36 41.88 -32.79
C GLU A 46 6.69 41.70 -34.15
N ARG A 47 6.21 42.78 -34.76
CA ARG A 47 5.56 42.75 -36.09
C ARG A 47 6.46 42.14 -37.16
N LYS A 48 7.75 42.49 -37.16
CA LYS A 48 8.73 41.98 -38.12
C LYS A 48 9.04 40.50 -37.89
N VAL A 49 9.25 40.09 -36.64
CA VAL A 49 9.49 38.70 -36.26
C VAL A 49 8.30 37.82 -36.61
N VAL A 50 7.09 38.21 -36.23
CA VAL A 50 5.85 37.46 -36.54
C VAL A 50 5.66 37.29 -38.05
N ARG A 51 5.79 38.38 -38.82
CA ARG A 51 5.69 38.32 -40.28
C ARG A 51 6.77 37.44 -40.89
N MET A 52 8.00 37.46 -40.35
CA MET A 52 9.10 36.64 -40.86
C MET A 52 8.90 35.16 -40.56
N ILE A 53 8.51 34.80 -39.33
CA ILE A 53 8.20 33.41 -38.97
C ILE A 53 7.05 32.89 -39.82
N LEU A 54 5.96 33.64 -39.99
CA LEU A 54 4.85 33.27 -40.87
C LEU A 54 5.29 33.08 -42.33
N LYS A 55 6.25 33.87 -42.81
CA LYS A 55 6.85 33.70 -44.13
C LYS A 55 7.75 32.46 -44.23
N LEU A 56 8.46 32.10 -43.17
CA LEU A 56 9.30 30.90 -43.11
C LEU A 56 8.49 29.59 -43.04
N LEU A 57 7.21 29.64 -42.65
CA LEU A 57 6.30 28.51 -42.86
C LEU A 57 6.12 28.18 -44.35
N GLU A 58 6.35 29.14 -45.24
CA GLU A 58 6.33 28.96 -46.70
C GLU A 58 7.75 28.73 -47.29
N ASP A 59 8.76 28.42 -46.47
CA ASP A 59 10.12 28.17 -46.99
C ASP A 59 10.16 26.94 -47.91
N LYS A 60 11.08 26.95 -48.87
CA LYS A 60 11.28 25.81 -49.79
C LYS A 60 11.89 24.59 -49.09
N ASN A 61 12.56 24.78 -47.95
CA ASN A 61 13.19 23.71 -47.19
C ASN A 61 12.32 23.29 -45.97
N GLY A 62 12.00 21.99 -45.92
CA GLY A 62 11.24 21.37 -44.83
C GLY A 62 11.87 21.49 -43.43
N GLU A 63 13.19 21.56 -43.31
CA GLU A 63 13.88 21.71 -42.01
C GLU A 63 13.69 23.11 -41.43
N VAL A 64 13.76 24.14 -42.29
CA VAL A 64 13.50 25.54 -41.90
C VAL A 64 12.03 25.72 -41.53
N GLN A 65 11.14 25.12 -42.30
CA GLN A 65 9.71 25.03 -42.03
C GLN A 65 9.40 24.42 -40.65
N ASN A 66 10.00 23.28 -40.33
CA ASN A 66 9.79 22.60 -39.05
C ASN A 66 10.32 23.43 -37.87
N LEU A 67 11.47 24.10 -38.03
CA LEU A 67 11.95 25.07 -37.03
C LEU A 67 11.01 26.26 -36.88
N ALA A 68 10.48 26.83 -37.97
CA ALA A 68 9.56 27.95 -37.92
C ALA A 68 8.28 27.61 -37.13
N VAL A 69 7.78 26.38 -37.28
CA VAL A 69 6.65 25.86 -36.47
C VAL A 69 7.03 25.75 -35.00
N LYS A 70 8.19 25.18 -34.66
CA LYS A 70 8.66 25.09 -33.28
C LYS A 70 8.87 26.47 -32.64
N CYS A 71 9.26 27.47 -33.43
CA CYS A 71 9.38 28.86 -32.99
C CYS A 71 8.04 29.51 -32.65
N LEU A 72 6.91 29.08 -33.24
CA LEU A 72 5.58 29.65 -32.93
C LEU A 72 5.21 29.47 -31.46
N GLY A 73 5.57 28.33 -30.87
CA GLY A 73 5.30 28.02 -29.46
C GLY A 73 5.82 29.08 -28.48
N PRO A 74 7.15 29.28 -28.35
CA PRO A 74 7.71 30.28 -27.46
C PRO A 74 7.31 31.71 -27.89
N LEU A 75 7.11 31.97 -29.19
CA LEU A 75 6.72 33.30 -29.68
C LEU A 75 5.37 33.76 -29.11
N VAL A 76 4.37 32.88 -29.04
CA VAL A 76 3.02 33.22 -28.54
C VAL A 76 3.04 33.67 -27.08
N SER A 77 3.95 33.13 -26.27
CA SER A 77 4.11 33.52 -24.87
C SER A 77 4.82 34.88 -24.67
N LYS A 78 5.48 35.41 -25.71
CA LYS A 78 6.36 36.60 -25.61
C LYS A 78 5.84 37.84 -26.35
N VAL A 79 4.83 37.71 -27.21
CA VAL A 79 4.26 38.82 -28.00
C VAL A 79 2.91 39.30 -27.46
N LYS A 80 2.51 40.52 -27.81
CA LYS A 80 1.22 41.10 -27.40
C LYS A 80 0.02 40.38 -28.03
N GLU A 81 -1.13 40.48 -27.37
CA GLU A 81 -2.37 39.78 -27.73
C GLU A 81 -2.79 39.97 -29.20
N TYR A 82 -2.67 41.20 -29.73
CA TYR A 82 -3.00 41.51 -31.13
C TYR A 82 -2.11 40.76 -32.15
N GLN A 83 -0.83 40.53 -31.81
CA GLN A 83 0.07 39.76 -32.67
C GLN A 83 -0.25 38.27 -32.61
N VAL A 84 -0.59 37.74 -31.43
CA VAL A 84 -1.09 36.35 -31.30
C VAL A 84 -2.36 36.16 -32.12
N GLU A 85 -3.28 37.11 -32.05
CA GLU A 85 -4.51 37.10 -32.85
C GLU A 85 -4.22 37.10 -34.36
N THR A 86 -3.20 37.86 -34.79
CA THR A 86 -2.74 37.89 -36.19
C THR A 86 -2.12 36.56 -36.62
N ILE A 87 -1.30 35.93 -35.78
CA ILE A 87 -0.73 34.59 -36.03
C ILE A 87 -1.86 33.59 -36.25
N VAL A 88 -2.81 33.56 -35.33
CA VAL A 88 -3.92 32.60 -35.33
C VAL A 88 -4.84 32.81 -36.54
N ASP A 89 -5.19 34.05 -36.88
CA ASP A 89 -6.02 34.34 -38.06
C ASP A 89 -5.31 33.97 -39.37
N THR A 90 -3.99 34.20 -39.45
CA THR A 90 -3.18 33.81 -40.61
C THR A 90 -3.08 32.29 -40.73
N LEU A 91 -2.81 31.56 -39.64
CA LEU A 91 -2.76 30.10 -39.64
C LEU A 91 -4.12 29.48 -39.99
N CYS A 92 -5.22 30.01 -39.43
CA CYS A 92 -6.58 29.55 -39.75
C CYS A 92 -6.94 29.79 -41.23
N THR A 93 -6.49 30.92 -41.80
CA THR A 93 -6.70 31.22 -43.23
C THR A 93 -5.86 30.30 -44.11
N ASN A 94 -4.62 30.03 -43.73
CA ASN A 94 -3.71 29.14 -44.45
C ASN A 94 -4.16 27.68 -44.41
N MET A 95 -4.90 27.25 -43.40
CA MET A 95 -5.55 25.93 -43.39
C MET A 95 -6.60 25.77 -44.51
N LEU A 96 -7.16 26.87 -44.99
CA LEU A 96 -8.11 26.89 -46.11
C LEU A 96 -7.42 27.19 -47.45
N SER A 97 -6.08 27.17 -47.48
CA SER A 97 -5.31 27.43 -48.71
C SER A 97 -5.42 26.28 -49.70
N ASP A 98 -5.34 26.61 -50.99
CA ASP A 98 -5.26 25.61 -52.07
C ASP A 98 -3.93 24.82 -52.03
N LYS A 99 -2.90 25.34 -51.36
CA LYS A 99 -1.58 24.69 -51.22
C LYS A 99 -1.58 23.67 -50.08
N GLU A 100 -1.50 22.38 -50.42
CA GLU A 100 -1.49 21.27 -49.45
C GLU A 100 -0.39 21.37 -48.38
N GLN A 101 0.87 21.58 -48.79
CA GLN A 101 1.99 21.74 -47.86
C GLN A 101 1.78 22.88 -46.86
N LEU A 102 1.12 23.97 -47.29
CA LEU A 102 0.83 25.11 -46.43
C LEU A 102 -0.30 24.81 -45.44
N ARG A 103 -1.27 23.97 -45.81
CA ARG A 103 -2.34 23.52 -44.91
C ARG A 103 -1.77 22.68 -43.77
N ASP A 104 -0.98 21.66 -44.09
CA ASP A 104 -0.43 20.73 -43.10
C ASP A 104 0.46 21.44 -42.09
N ILE A 105 1.37 22.30 -42.57
CA ILE A 105 2.26 23.03 -41.68
C ILE A 105 1.52 24.06 -40.82
N SER A 106 0.46 24.67 -41.36
CA SER A 106 -0.37 25.61 -40.60
C SER A 106 -1.21 24.89 -39.55
N SER A 107 -1.67 23.66 -39.83
CA SER A 107 -2.35 22.80 -38.84
C SER A 107 -1.43 22.46 -37.68
N ILE A 108 -0.19 22.01 -37.95
CA ILE A 108 0.81 21.71 -36.92
C ILE A 108 1.16 22.99 -36.14
N GLY A 109 1.31 24.12 -36.84
CA GLY A 109 1.50 25.44 -36.23
C GLY A 109 0.38 25.79 -35.26
N LEU A 110 -0.88 25.60 -35.66
CA LEU A 110 -2.03 25.91 -34.81
C LEU A 110 -2.11 24.99 -33.59
N LYS A 111 -1.83 23.69 -33.75
CA LYS A 111 -1.71 22.74 -32.63
C LYS A 111 -0.60 23.13 -31.65
N THR A 112 0.55 23.56 -32.17
CA THR A 112 1.69 24.02 -31.36
C THR A 112 1.31 25.27 -30.55
N VAL A 113 0.62 26.22 -31.19
CA VAL A 113 0.10 27.42 -30.51
C VAL A 113 -0.90 27.03 -29.41
N ILE A 114 -1.85 26.14 -29.67
CA ILE A 114 -2.84 25.69 -28.67
C ILE A 114 -2.17 24.93 -27.52
N GLY A 115 -1.12 24.16 -27.80
CA GLY A 115 -0.35 23.43 -26.80
C GLY A 115 0.40 24.32 -25.82
N GLU A 116 0.84 25.50 -26.26
CA GLU A 116 1.60 26.48 -25.47
C GLU A 116 0.72 27.55 -24.80
N LEU A 117 -0.59 27.58 -25.09
CA LEU A 117 -1.50 28.46 -24.38
C LEU A 117 -1.67 28.02 -22.91
N PRO A 118 -1.73 28.97 -21.96
CA PRO A 118 -1.98 28.65 -20.56
C PRO A 118 -3.28 27.84 -20.39
N PRO A 119 -3.31 26.87 -19.46
CA PRO A 119 -4.53 26.13 -19.15
C PRO A 119 -5.65 27.06 -18.65
N ALA A 120 -6.91 26.63 -18.80
CA ALA A 120 -8.08 27.45 -18.45
C ALA A 120 -8.09 27.95 -16.99
N SER A 121 -7.40 27.25 -16.08
CA SER A 121 -7.26 27.60 -14.66
C SER A 121 -6.45 28.88 -14.42
N SER A 122 -5.68 29.36 -15.39
CA SER A 122 -4.88 30.59 -15.25
C SER A 122 -5.66 31.89 -15.50
N GLY A 123 -6.95 31.82 -15.87
CA GLY A 123 -7.82 33.00 -16.06
C GLY A 123 -7.36 33.99 -17.15
N SER A 124 -6.52 33.55 -18.10
CA SER A 124 -5.92 34.42 -19.10
C SER A 124 -6.94 34.88 -20.15
N ALA A 125 -7.16 36.20 -20.25
CA ALA A 125 -8.00 36.84 -21.26
C ALA A 125 -7.53 36.54 -22.71
N LEU A 126 -6.22 36.31 -22.89
CA LEU A 126 -5.61 35.96 -24.17
C LEU A 126 -6.09 34.60 -24.69
N ALA A 127 -6.14 33.58 -23.82
CA ALA A 127 -6.60 32.24 -24.23
C ALA A 127 -8.07 32.26 -24.65
N ALA A 128 -8.90 33.04 -23.95
CA ALA A 128 -10.32 33.18 -24.26
C ALA A 128 -10.56 33.87 -25.61
N SER A 129 -9.84 34.96 -25.92
CA SER A 129 -9.98 35.68 -27.20
C SER A 129 -9.49 34.85 -28.39
N VAL A 130 -8.36 34.16 -28.23
CA VAL A 130 -7.78 33.26 -29.24
C VAL A 130 -8.68 32.06 -29.51
N CYS A 131 -9.10 31.33 -28.47
CA CYS A 131 -9.97 30.17 -28.63
C CYS A 131 -11.32 30.55 -29.25
N LYS A 132 -11.90 31.71 -28.88
CA LYS A 132 -13.14 32.21 -29.47
C LYS A 132 -13.03 32.43 -30.98
N LYS A 133 -11.93 33.03 -31.46
CA LYS A 133 -11.72 33.28 -32.88
C LYS A 133 -11.47 31.98 -33.66
N ILE A 134 -10.65 31.08 -33.11
CA ILE A 134 -10.40 29.74 -33.68
C ILE A 134 -11.71 28.97 -33.82
N THR A 135 -12.51 28.91 -32.75
CA THR A 135 -13.80 28.17 -32.73
C THR A 135 -14.73 28.61 -33.85
N GLY A 136 -14.88 29.92 -34.07
CA GLY A 136 -15.74 30.42 -35.15
C GLY A 136 -15.29 29.98 -36.54
N ARG A 137 -13.98 29.99 -36.80
CA ARG A 137 -13.39 29.54 -38.08
C ARG A 137 -13.48 28.03 -38.25
N LEU A 138 -13.14 27.26 -37.22
CA LEU A 138 -13.23 25.80 -37.24
C LEU A 138 -14.66 25.32 -37.43
N THR A 139 -15.65 25.95 -36.78
CA THR A 139 -17.07 25.60 -36.96
C THR A 139 -17.49 25.76 -38.42
N SER A 140 -17.05 26.83 -39.08
CA SER A 140 -17.31 27.05 -40.51
C SER A 140 -16.57 26.06 -41.42
N ALA A 141 -15.35 25.65 -41.05
CA ALA A 141 -14.55 24.70 -41.79
C ALA A 141 -15.12 23.27 -41.70
N ILE A 142 -15.63 22.90 -40.53
CA ILE A 142 -16.30 21.60 -40.30
C ILE A 142 -17.64 21.55 -41.07
N ALA A 143 -18.38 22.66 -41.11
CA ALA A 143 -19.68 22.72 -41.80
C ALA A 143 -19.57 22.63 -43.34
N LYS A 144 -18.47 23.09 -43.95
CA LYS A 144 -18.24 22.96 -45.40
C LYS A 144 -17.83 21.52 -45.74
N GLN A 145 -18.72 20.78 -46.39
CA GLN A 145 -18.59 19.33 -46.65
C GLN A 145 -17.73 18.93 -47.86
N GLU A 146 -17.24 19.90 -48.65
CA GLU A 146 -16.58 19.61 -49.94
C GLU A 146 -15.10 19.21 -49.79
N ASP A 147 -14.37 19.74 -48.79
CA ASP A 147 -12.93 19.50 -48.58
C ASP A 147 -12.63 18.65 -47.34
N VAL A 148 -12.57 17.34 -47.51
CA VAL A 148 -12.42 16.40 -46.38
C VAL A 148 -11.06 16.50 -45.67
N SER A 149 -9.99 16.91 -46.35
CA SER A 149 -8.68 17.11 -45.71
C SER A 149 -8.72 18.24 -44.69
N VAL A 150 -9.39 19.35 -45.03
CA VAL A 150 -9.58 20.50 -44.13
C VAL A 150 -10.46 20.11 -42.95
N GLN A 151 -11.53 19.35 -43.20
CA GLN A 151 -12.41 18.87 -42.13
C GLN A 151 -11.68 17.98 -41.12
N LEU A 152 -10.83 17.06 -41.59
CA LEU A 152 -10.06 16.19 -40.73
C LEU A 152 -9.14 16.98 -39.81
N GLU A 153 -8.38 17.93 -40.34
CA GLU A 153 -7.49 18.77 -39.53
C GLU A 153 -8.25 19.70 -38.59
N ALA A 154 -9.36 20.30 -39.06
CA ALA A 154 -10.21 21.14 -38.23
C ALA A 154 -10.83 20.37 -37.05
N LEU A 155 -11.25 19.12 -37.25
CA LEU A 155 -11.77 18.25 -36.19
C LEU A 155 -10.69 17.88 -35.16
N ASP A 156 -9.46 17.65 -35.62
CA ASP A 156 -8.34 17.30 -34.74
C ASP A 156 -7.93 18.49 -33.85
N ILE A 157 -7.82 19.67 -34.46
CA ILE A 157 -7.57 20.92 -33.73
C ILE A 157 -8.71 21.23 -32.75
N MET A 158 -9.96 20.97 -33.16
CA MET A 158 -11.12 21.15 -32.30
C MET A 158 -11.08 20.21 -31.09
N ALA A 159 -10.70 18.94 -31.28
CA ALA A 159 -10.53 17.97 -30.20
C ALA A 159 -9.43 18.40 -29.21
N ASP A 160 -8.27 18.81 -29.72
CA ASP A 160 -7.14 19.30 -28.90
C ASP A 160 -7.54 20.52 -28.06
N MET A 161 -8.27 21.46 -28.66
CA MET A 161 -8.71 22.69 -27.99
C MET A 161 -9.81 22.41 -26.94
N LEU A 162 -10.74 21.49 -27.22
CA LEU A 162 -11.76 21.07 -26.25
C LEU A 162 -11.13 20.33 -25.05
N CYS A 163 -10.12 19.49 -25.30
CA CYS A 163 -9.44 18.75 -24.24
C CYS A 163 -8.70 19.66 -23.26
N ARG A 164 -8.03 20.72 -23.73
CA ARG A 164 -7.24 21.64 -22.90
C ARG A 164 -8.01 22.84 -22.37
N GLN A 165 -8.86 23.47 -23.20
CA GLN A 165 -9.51 24.76 -22.89
C GLN A 165 -11.05 24.67 -22.86
N GLY A 166 -11.63 23.47 -22.72
CA GLY A 166 -13.09 23.25 -22.77
C GLY A 166 -13.93 24.16 -21.87
N GLY A 167 -13.43 24.52 -20.67
CA GLY A 167 -14.13 25.39 -19.72
C GLY A 167 -14.30 26.84 -20.18
N LEU A 168 -13.46 27.35 -21.09
CA LEU A 168 -13.60 28.72 -21.64
C LEU A 168 -14.63 28.78 -22.78
N LEU A 169 -15.00 27.64 -23.33
CA LEU A 169 -15.81 27.51 -24.54
C LEU A 169 -17.29 27.24 -24.27
N VAL A 170 -17.76 27.33 -23.02
CA VAL A 170 -19.12 26.95 -22.61
C VAL A 170 -20.20 27.61 -23.46
N ASN A 171 -20.04 28.90 -23.78
CA ASN A 171 -20.99 29.64 -24.63
C ASN A 171 -21.03 29.16 -26.09
N PHE A 172 -19.98 28.47 -26.56
CA PHE A 172 -19.87 27.92 -27.90
C PHE A 172 -20.20 26.43 -27.97
N HIS A 173 -20.34 25.73 -26.85
CA HIS A 173 -20.64 24.29 -26.82
C HIS A 173 -21.91 23.93 -27.62
N PRO A 174 -23.03 24.68 -27.58
CA PRO A 174 -24.20 24.38 -28.42
C PRO A 174 -23.89 24.50 -29.93
N SER A 175 -23.11 25.50 -30.32
CA SER A 175 -22.69 25.72 -31.71
C SER A 175 -21.72 24.64 -32.19
N ILE A 176 -20.82 24.19 -31.31
CA ILE A 176 -19.89 23.08 -31.59
C ILE A 176 -20.67 21.76 -31.69
N LEU A 177 -21.63 21.52 -30.80
CA LEU A 177 -22.45 20.30 -30.85
C LEU A 177 -23.23 20.23 -32.16
N SER A 178 -23.95 21.30 -32.51
CA SER A 178 -24.72 21.37 -33.76
C SER A 178 -23.87 21.21 -35.03
N CYS A 179 -22.57 21.53 -35.00
CA CYS A 179 -21.66 21.32 -36.13
C CYS A 179 -21.05 19.91 -36.17
N LEU A 180 -20.85 19.26 -35.02
CA LEU A 180 -20.28 17.92 -34.90
C LEU A 180 -21.30 16.80 -35.19
N LEU A 181 -22.56 16.95 -34.74
CA LEU A 181 -23.59 15.92 -34.91
C LEU A 181 -23.76 15.46 -36.37
N PRO A 182 -23.84 16.36 -37.39
CA PRO A 182 -23.95 15.94 -38.78
C PRO A 182 -22.72 15.15 -39.29
N GLN A 183 -21.54 15.36 -38.71
CA GLN A 183 -20.30 14.73 -39.15
C GLN A 183 -20.21 13.25 -38.75
N LEU A 184 -21.02 12.81 -37.77
CA LEU A 184 -21.17 11.39 -37.44
C LEU A 184 -21.76 10.58 -38.61
N THR A 185 -22.45 11.26 -39.55
CA THR A 185 -23.03 10.63 -40.75
C THR A 185 -22.15 10.80 -42.00
N SER A 186 -20.97 11.44 -41.88
CA SER A 186 -20.07 11.69 -43.01
C SER A 186 -19.71 10.41 -43.79
N PRO A 187 -19.55 10.43 -45.13
CA PRO A 187 -19.21 9.24 -45.91
C PRO A 187 -17.82 8.65 -45.57
N ARG A 188 -16.90 9.43 -44.98
CA ARG A 188 -15.56 8.95 -44.61
C ARG A 188 -15.49 8.57 -43.13
N LEU A 189 -15.08 7.33 -42.84
CA LEU A 189 -14.91 6.80 -41.47
C LEU A 189 -13.89 7.59 -40.63
N ALA A 190 -12.83 8.11 -41.25
CA ALA A 190 -11.82 8.92 -40.56
C ALA A 190 -12.42 10.19 -39.94
N VAL A 191 -13.36 10.83 -40.64
CA VAL A 191 -14.07 12.04 -40.15
C VAL A 191 -14.90 11.65 -38.93
N ARG A 192 -15.69 10.58 -39.03
CA ARG A 192 -16.51 10.06 -37.92
C ARG A 192 -15.68 9.78 -36.66
N LYS A 193 -14.53 9.12 -36.79
CA LYS A 193 -13.63 8.82 -35.67
C LYS A 193 -13.09 10.08 -34.99
N ARG A 194 -12.63 11.08 -35.76
CA ARG A 194 -12.17 12.37 -35.20
C ARG A 194 -13.31 13.16 -34.55
N THR A 195 -14.51 13.11 -35.13
CA THR A 195 -15.73 13.69 -34.51
C THR A 195 -16.07 13.04 -33.17
N ILE A 196 -15.98 11.70 -33.08
CA ILE A 196 -16.20 10.97 -31.81
C ILE A 196 -15.19 11.41 -30.75
N MET A 197 -13.91 11.57 -31.11
CA MET A 197 -12.90 12.10 -30.19
C MET A 197 -13.25 13.51 -29.71
N ALA A 198 -13.64 14.41 -30.61
CA ALA A 198 -14.05 15.77 -30.26
C ALA A 198 -15.28 15.78 -29.33
N LEU A 199 -16.30 14.96 -29.59
CA LEU A 199 -17.47 14.81 -28.72
C LEU A 199 -17.09 14.23 -27.35
N GLY A 200 -16.17 13.26 -27.31
CA GLY A 200 -15.61 12.72 -26.08
C GLY A 200 -14.93 13.79 -25.21
N HIS A 201 -14.22 14.75 -25.82
CA HIS A 201 -13.63 15.87 -25.10
C HIS A 201 -14.65 16.96 -24.74
N LEU A 202 -15.68 17.17 -25.57
CA LEU A 202 -16.76 18.12 -25.30
C LEU A 202 -17.51 17.76 -24.01
N VAL A 203 -17.82 16.47 -23.80
CA VAL A 203 -18.61 16.03 -22.64
C VAL A 203 -17.94 16.29 -21.30
N MET A 204 -16.61 16.48 -21.29
CA MET A 204 -15.82 16.79 -20.09
C MET A 204 -16.06 18.21 -19.55
N SER A 205 -16.60 19.13 -20.37
CA SER A 205 -16.78 20.54 -19.98
C SER A 205 -18.18 21.09 -20.25
N CYS A 206 -19.07 20.33 -20.89
CA CYS A 206 -20.39 20.81 -21.28
C CYS A 206 -21.39 20.91 -20.11
N GLY A 207 -22.24 21.93 -20.15
CA GLY A 207 -23.37 22.08 -19.22
C GLY A 207 -24.43 20.98 -19.39
N ASN A 208 -25.29 20.79 -18.39
CA ASN A 208 -26.27 19.70 -18.36
C ASN A 208 -27.25 19.71 -19.54
N LEU A 209 -27.68 20.89 -20.00
CA LEU A 209 -28.61 21.00 -21.13
C LEU A 209 -28.02 20.49 -22.45
N VAL A 210 -26.74 20.81 -22.73
CA VAL A 210 -26.04 20.38 -23.95
C VAL A 210 -25.75 18.87 -23.90
N PHE A 211 -25.46 18.34 -22.71
CA PHE A 211 -25.29 16.91 -22.51
C PHE A 211 -26.59 16.13 -22.75
N ILE A 212 -27.71 16.62 -22.21
CA ILE A 212 -29.03 16.00 -22.42
C ILE A 212 -29.37 16.01 -23.91
N ASP A 213 -29.19 17.14 -24.61
CA ASP A 213 -29.44 17.26 -26.05
C ASP A 213 -28.59 16.26 -26.87
N LEU A 214 -27.30 16.10 -26.55
CA LEU A 214 -26.44 15.09 -27.19
C LEU A 214 -26.92 13.66 -26.95
N ILE A 215 -27.30 13.32 -25.71
CA ILE A 215 -27.77 11.98 -25.36
C ILE A 215 -29.13 11.69 -25.97
N GLU A 216 -30.06 12.63 -25.96
CA GLU A 216 -31.37 12.49 -26.61
C GLU A 216 -31.22 12.32 -28.13
N HIS A 217 -30.31 13.08 -28.77
CA HIS A 217 -30.00 12.90 -30.18
C HIS A 217 -29.44 11.49 -30.46
N LEU A 218 -28.46 11.03 -29.67
CA LEU A 218 -27.90 9.68 -29.80
C LEU A 218 -28.96 8.59 -29.60
N LEU A 219 -29.81 8.71 -28.57
CA LEU A 219 -30.88 7.75 -28.31
C LEU A 219 -31.94 7.74 -29.42
N THR A 220 -32.27 8.90 -29.99
CA THR A 220 -33.24 9.01 -31.08
C THR A 220 -32.70 8.36 -32.36
N GLU A 221 -31.43 8.64 -32.71
CA GLU A 221 -30.78 8.06 -33.90
C GLU A 221 -30.50 6.56 -33.74
N LEU A 222 -30.08 6.10 -32.56
CA LEU A 222 -29.99 4.67 -32.23
C LEU A 222 -31.38 4.00 -32.22
N GLY A 223 -32.46 4.74 -31.98
CA GLY A 223 -33.83 4.22 -32.05
C GLY A 223 -34.37 4.09 -33.48
N ARG A 224 -33.95 4.98 -34.40
CA ARG A 224 -34.44 5.05 -35.80
C ARG A 224 -33.96 3.89 -36.68
N ASN A 225 -32.74 3.41 -36.48
CA ASN A 225 -32.18 2.24 -37.20
C ASN A 225 -32.13 2.36 -38.73
N ASP A 226 -31.69 3.49 -39.26
CA ASP A 226 -31.72 3.71 -40.72
C ASP A 226 -30.61 2.99 -41.50
N ASN A 227 -29.35 2.96 -41.00
CA ASN A 227 -28.20 2.36 -41.70
C ASN A 227 -27.22 1.66 -40.72
N MET A 228 -26.76 0.44 -41.06
CA MET A 228 -25.85 -0.32 -40.18
C MET A 228 -24.53 0.41 -39.88
N SER A 229 -23.97 1.10 -40.88
CA SER A 229 -22.70 1.83 -40.74
C SER A 229 -22.81 3.06 -39.83
N THR A 230 -23.96 3.75 -39.83
CA THR A 230 -24.20 4.88 -38.92
C THR A 230 -24.47 4.37 -37.51
N THR A 231 -25.23 3.28 -37.36
CA THR A 231 -25.42 2.61 -36.06
C THR A 231 -24.09 2.22 -35.40
N ARG A 232 -23.14 1.62 -36.14
CA ARG A 232 -21.78 1.33 -35.64
C ARG A 232 -21.10 2.59 -35.07
N THR A 233 -21.22 3.71 -35.79
CA THR A 233 -20.61 4.99 -35.41
C THR A 233 -21.23 5.55 -34.12
N TYR A 234 -22.55 5.49 -33.99
CA TYR A 234 -23.24 5.97 -32.80
C TYR A 234 -22.89 5.13 -31.55
N ILE A 235 -22.76 3.81 -31.69
CA ILE A 235 -22.29 2.94 -30.59
C ILE A 235 -20.86 3.29 -30.15
N GLN A 236 -19.95 3.49 -31.10
CA GLN A 236 -18.59 3.97 -30.79
C GLN A 236 -18.60 5.33 -30.09
N CYS A 237 -19.50 6.23 -30.49
CA CYS A 237 -19.69 7.52 -29.84
C CYS A 237 -20.16 7.35 -28.39
N THR A 238 -21.13 6.49 -28.13
CA THR A 238 -21.61 6.19 -26.77
C THR A 238 -20.49 5.59 -25.90
N ALA A 239 -19.69 4.67 -26.45
CA ALA A 239 -18.54 4.09 -25.75
C ALA A 239 -17.46 5.15 -25.45
N ALA A 240 -17.18 6.08 -26.37
CA ALA A 240 -16.23 7.16 -26.15
C ALA A 240 -16.73 8.16 -25.08
N ILE A 241 -18.02 8.50 -25.10
CA ILE A 241 -18.64 9.36 -24.07
C ILE A 241 -18.57 8.69 -22.70
N SER A 242 -18.85 7.38 -22.61
CA SER A 242 -18.71 6.64 -21.35
C SER A 242 -17.28 6.64 -20.81
N ARG A 243 -16.27 6.50 -21.69
CA ARG A 243 -14.85 6.54 -21.29
C ARG A 243 -14.44 7.84 -20.63
N GLN A 244 -15.03 8.97 -21.05
CA GLN A 244 -14.70 10.32 -20.59
C GLN A 244 -15.67 10.85 -19.50
N ALA A 245 -16.96 10.53 -19.58
CA ALA A 245 -18.03 11.08 -18.75
C ALA A 245 -18.93 9.97 -18.14
N GLY A 246 -18.31 8.93 -17.58
CA GLY A 246 -19.00 7.78 -16.98
C GLY A 246 -20.05 8.14 -15.94
N HIS A 247 -19.77 9.12 -15.06
CA HIS A 247 -20.70 9.52 -14.01
C HIS A 247 -21.98 10.19 -14.55
N ARG A 248 -21.91 10.89 -15.69
CA ARG A 248 -23.06 11.61 -16.28
C ARG A 248 -23.93 10.70 -17.13
N ILE A 249 -23.32 9.73 -17.81
CA ILE A 249 -24.05 8.77 -18.64
C ILE A 249 -24.79 7.73 -17.80
N GLY A 250 -24.39 7.53 -16.53
CA GLY A 250 -24.95 6.55 -15.60
C GLY A 250 -26.48 6.51 -15.55
N GLU A 251 -27.12 7.68 -15.43
CA GLU A 251 -28.59 7.82 -15.36
C GLU A 251 -29.31 7.37 -16.65
N TYR A 252 -28.60 7.34 -17.77
CA TYR A 252 -29.16 6.96 -19.08
C TYR A 252 -28.85 5.51 -19.46
N LEU A 253 -28.04 4.79 -18.65
CA LEU A 253 -27.62 3.43 -18.95
C LEU A 253 -28.79 2.43 -19.00
N GLU A 254 -29.85 2.65 -18.21
CA GLU A 254 -31.06 1.81 -18.24
C GLU A 254 -31.71 1.77 -19.64
N LYS A 255 -31.60 2.85 -20.42
CA LYS A 255 -32.13 2.93 -21.79
C LYS A 255 -31.09 2.49 -22.82
N ILE A 256 -29.81 2.78 -22.60
CA ILE A 256 -28.72 2.49 -23.53
C ILE A 256 -28.41 0.99 -23.58
N ILE A 257 -28.29 0.33 -22.42
CA ILE A 257 -27.87 -1.07 -22.35
C ILE A 257 -28.82 -2.01 -23.14
N PRO A 258 -30.16 -1.92 -23.01
CA PRO A 258 -31.06 -2.74 -23.81
C PRO A 258 -30.92 -2.53 -25.32
N LEU A 259 -30.64 -1.30 -25.76
CA LEU A 259 -30.40 -1.00 -27.18
C LEU A 259 -29.10 -1.65 -27.65
N VAL A 260 -28.01 -1.52 -26.89
CA VAL A 260 -26.71 -2.16 -27.21
C VAL A 260 -26.84 -3.69 -27.22
N VAL A 261 -27.60 -4.29 -26.30
CA VAL A 261 -27.88 -5.73 -26.30
C VAL A 261 -28.64 -6.15 -27.55
N LYS A 262 -29.66 -5.38 -27.97
CA LYS A 262 -30.41 -5.65 -29.20
C LYS A 262 -29.51 -5.62 -30.43
N PHE A 263 -28.60 -4.64 -30.52
CA PHE A 263 -27.62 -4.55 -31.60
C PHE A 263 -26.59 -5.67 -31.55
N CYS A 264 -26.14 -6.06 -30.37
CA CYS A 264 -25.20 -7.16 -30.21
C CYS A 264 -25.74 -8.49 -30.76
N ASN A 265 -27.07 -8.68 -30.84
CA ASN A 265 -27.68 -9.87 -31.44
C ASN A 265 -27.77 -9.85 -32.98
N VAL A 266 -27.43 -8.73 -33.64
CA VAL A 266 -27.42 -8.63 -35.10
C VAL A 266 -26.21 -9.38 -35.67
N ASP A 267 -26.39 -10.06 -36.81
CA ASP A 267 -25.34 -10.80 -37.52
C ASP A 267 -24.38 -9.87 -38.27
N ASP A 268 -23.56 -9.14 -37.49
CA ASP A 268 -22.51 -8.26 -37.99
C ASP A 268 -21.35 -8.17 -36.99
N ASP A 269 -20.18 -8.70 -37.36
CA ASP A 269 -19.06 -8.91 -36.43
C ASP A 269 -18.41 -7.60 -35.95
N GLU A 270 -18.32 -6.57 -36.80
CA GLU A 270 -17.81 -5.25 -36.39
C GLU A 270 -18.75 -4.57 -35.38
N LEU A 271 -20.06 -4.69 -35.59
CA LEU A 271 -21.04 -4.09 -34.70
C LEU A 271 -21.08 -4.82 -33.35
N ARG A 272 -20.91 -6.15 -33.35
CA ARG A 272 -20.73 -6.94 -32.12
C ARG A 272 -19.49 -6.51 -31.34
N GLU A 273 -18.36 -6.33 -32.02
CA GLU A 273 -17.12 -5.84 -31.41
C GLU A 273 -17.36 -4.49 -30.70
N TYR A 274 -17.97 -3.52 -31.38
CA TYR A 274 -18.24 -2.20 -30.79
C TYR A 274 -19.25 -2.23 -29.64
N CYS A 275 -20.25 -3.11 -29.70
CA CYS A 275 -21.17 -3.32 -28.59
C CYS A 275 -20.45 -3.86 -27.35
N ILE A 276 -19.55 -4.83 -27.52
CA ILE A 276 -18.79 -5.40 -26.41
C ILE A 276 -17.78 -4.40 -25.84
N GLN A 277 -17.12 -3.60 -26.69
CA GLN A 277 -16.26 -2.49 -26.24
C GLN A 277 -17.05 -1.43 -25.46
N ALA A 278 -18.31 -1.18 -25.84
CA ALA A 278 -19.19 -0.31 -25.08
C ALA A 278 -19.48 -0.91 -23.69
N PHE A 279 -19.79 -2.21 -23.60
CA PHE A 279 -19.96 -2.90 -22.31
C PHE A 279 -18.71 -2.84 -21.44
N GLU A 280 -17.52 -3.08 -22.01
CA GLU A 280 -16.23 -2.93 -21.30
C GLU A 280 -16.09 -1.53 -20.68
N SER A 281 -16.42 -0.48 -21.45
CA SER A 281 -16.39 0.90 -20.96
C SER A 281 -17.39 1.14 -19.83
N PHE A 282 -18.62 0.67 -19.99
CA PHE A 282 -19.68 0.85 -18.98
C PHE A 282 -19.29 0.15 -17.66
N VAL A 283 -18.78 -1.08 -17.73
CA VAL A 283 -18.35 -1.83 -16.54
C VAL A 283 -17.20 -1.13 -15.80
N ARG A 284 -16.22 -0.60 -16.54
CA ARG A 284 -15.03 0.03 -15.94
C ARG A 284 -15.31 1.44 -15.39
N ARG A 285 -16.23 2.19 -15.99
CA ARG A 285 -16.48 3.60 -15.64
C ARG A 285 -17.77 3.85 -14.85
N CYS A 286 -18.74 2.94 -14.91
CA CYS A 286 -20.03 3.06 -14.23
C CYS A 286 -20.35 1.79 -13.41
N PRO A 287 -19.60 1.50 -12.33
CA PRO A 287 -19.81 0.24 -11.63
C PRO A 287 -21.21 0.13 -11.00
N LYS A 288 -21.71 1.16 -10.31
CA LYS A 288 -22.95 1.00 -9.54
C LYS A 288 -24.18 0.81 -10.44
N GLU A 289 -24.27 1.59 -11.51
CA GLU A 289 -25.46 1.66 -12.37
C GLU A 289 -25.59 0.44 -13.30
N VAL A 290 -24.48 -0.20 -13.67
CA VAL A 290 -24.47 -1.36 -14.57
C VAL A 290 -24.77 -2.67 -13.84
N TYR A 291 -24.71 -2.70 -12.50
CA TYR A 291 -24.84 -3.91 -11.68
C TYR A 291 -26.01 -4.83 -12.08
N PRO A 292 -27.26 -4.34 -12.28
CA PRO A 292 -28.39 -5.19 -12.66
C PRO A 292 -28.22 -5.88 -14.03
N HIS A 293 -27.40 -5.32 -14.90
CA HIS A 293 -27.18 -5.80 -16.26
C HIS A 293 -25.90 -6.63 -16.42
N VAL A 294 -25.04 -6.70 -15.39
CA VAL A 294 -23.78 -7.46 -15.44
C VAL A 294 -23.99 -8.95 -15.77
N PRO A 295 -24.96 -9.67 -15.17
CA PRO A 295 -25.19 -11.08 -15.52
C PRO A 295 -25.53 -11.26 -17.01
N THR A 296 -26.30 -10.32 -17.59
CA THR A 296 -26.62 -10.30 -19.02
C THR A 296 -25.36 -10.08 -19.86
N VAL A 297 -24.51 -9.12 -19.48
CA VAL A 297 -23.23 -8.86 -20.16
C VAL A 297 -22.32 -10.09 -20.11
N ILE A 298 -22.21 -10.76 -18.95
CA ILE A 298 -21.43 -12.00 -18.81
C ILE A 298 -21.98 -13.07 -19.75
N SER A 299 -23.30 -13.29 -19.78
CA SER A 299 -23.91 -14.29 -20.66
C SER A 299 -23.63 -14.03 -22.15
N ILE A 300 -23.64 -12.76 -22.56
CA ILE A 300 -23.34 -12.33 -23.93
C ILE A 300 -21.85 -12.55 -24.24
N CYS A 301 -20.96 -12.12 -23.35
CA CYS A 301 -19.52 -12.31 -23.51
C CYS A 301 -19.14 -13.80 -23.53
N LEU A 302 -19.76 -14.65 -22.71
CA LEU A 302 -19.53 -16.09 -22.73
C LEU A 302 -19.99 -16.72 -24.06
N ARG A 303 -21.14 -16.31 -24.60
CA ARG A 303 -21.61 -16.77 -25.92
C ARG A 303 -20.66 -16.35 -27.04
N TYR A 304 -20.25 -15.08 -27.05
CA TYR A 304 -19.37 -14.54 -28.09
C TYR A 304 -17.90 -14.92 -27.93
N LEU A 305 -17.48 -15.38 -26.76
CA LEU A 305 -16.18 -16.02 -26.58
C LEU A 305 -16.12 -17.36 -27.34
N THR A 306 -17.25 -18.07 -27.48
CA THR A 306 -17.36 -19.32 -28.24
C THR A 306 -17.73 -19.13 -29.71
N TYR A 307 -17.92 -17.89 -30.16
CA TYR A 307 -18.39 -17.59 -31.51
C TYR A 307 -17.25 -17.74 -32.52
N ASP A 308 -17.21 -18.91 -33.15
CA ASP A 308 -16.37 -19.22 -34.30
C ASP A 308 -17.25 -19.87 -35.39
N PRO A 309 -17.92 -19.07 -36.24
CA PRO A 309 -18.83 -19.59 -37.28
C PRO A 309 -18.10 -20.39 -38.37
N ASN A 310 -16.77 -20.31 -38.42
CA ASN A 310 -15.92 -21.00 -39.39
C ASN A 310 -15.30 -22.30 -38.83
N TYR A 311 -15.51 -22.61 -37.55
CA TYR A 311 -14.88 -23.74 -36.89
C TYR A 311 -15.83 -24.42 -35.88
N ASN A 312 -16.35 -25.59 -36.25
CA ASN A 312 -17.04 -26.46 -35.30
C ASN A 312 -16.01 -27.15 -34.41
N PHE A 313 -16.12 -26.95 -33.10
CA PHE A 313 -15.33 -27.67 -32.09
C PHE A 313 -15.83 -29.11 -31.85
N ASP A 314 -16.77 -29.60 -32.66
CA ASP A 314 -17.37 -30.93 -32.48
C ASP A 314 -16.46 -32.02 -33.08
N ASP A 315 -16.08 -32.96 -32.21
CA ASP A 315 -15.57 -34.32 -32.43
C ASP A 315 -14.11 -34.53 -32.90
N GLU A 316 -13.14 -34.24 -32.03
CA GLU A 316 -11.85 -34.97 -31.96
C GLU A 316 -11.45 -35.30 -30.50
N ASP A 317 -12.42 -35.59 -29.63
CA ASP A 317 -12.16 -36.31 -28.38
C ASP A 317 -12.45 -37.82 -28.59
N GLU A 318 -11.76 -38.47 -29.54
CA GLU A 318 -11.65 -39.95 -29.63
C GLU A 318 -10.63 -40.39 -30.69
N ASP A 319 -9.33 -40.15 -30.46
CA ASP A 319 -8.26 -41.09 -30.89
C ASP A 319 -6.94 -40.78 -30.14
N ASP A 320 -6.96 -41.04 -28.83
CA ASP A 320 -5.75 -41.35 -28.08
C ASP A 320 -5.25 -42.73 -28.57
N ASN A 321 -4.36 -42.77 -29.58
CA ASN A 321 -3.28 -43.77 -29.83
C ASN A 321 -2.92 -43.98 -31.33
N ALA A 322 -2.18 -43.08 -31.96
CA ALA A 322 -1.28 -43.33 -33.11
C ALA A 322 -0.46 -42.04 -33.36
N MET A 323 0.86 -41.94 -33.44
CA MET A 323 1.92 -42.83 -33.87
C MET A 323 3.25 -42.42 -33.19
N ASP A 324 3.95 -43.39 -32.60
CA ASP A 324 5.40 -43.47 -32.77
C ASP A 324 5.66 -43.87 -34.23
N ALA A 325 6.29 -43.00 -35.01
CA ALA A 325 6.99 -43.39 -36.23
C ALA A 325 8.14 -42.43 -36.49
N GLU A 326 9.34 -43.00 -36.45
CA GLU A 326 10.62 -42.39 -36.79
C GLU A 326 10.66 -41.84 -38.23
N GLN A 327 11.44 -40.77 -38.41
CA GLN A 327 12.18 -40.38 -39.63
C GLN A 327 11.62 -40.78 -41.01
N ASN A 328 11.20 -39.76 -41.79
CA ASN A 328 11.72 -39.55 -43.14
C ASN A 328 11.41 -38.15 -43.69
N ASP A 329 12.42 -37.58 -44.34
CA ASP A 329 12.36 -36.40 -45.19
C ASP A 329 11.52 -36.65 -46.47
N GLU A 330 11.16 -35.53 -47.11
CA GLU A 330 10.72 -35.34 -48.51
C GLU A 330 9.23 -35.53 -48.89
N ASP A 331 8.70 -34.42 -49.44
CA ASP A 331 7.61 -34.29 -50.41
C ASP A 331 6.18 -34.70 -50.04
N TYR A 332 5.43 -33.74 -49.47
CA TYR A 332 4.02 -33.53 -49.84
C TYR A 332 3.72 -32.03 -49.98
N GLN A 333 3.95 -31.51 -51.19
CA GLN A 333 3.10 -30.45 -51.75
C GLN A 333 1.70 -31.02 -51.94
N GLY A 334 0.72 -30.52 -51.18
CA GLY A 334 -0.67 -30.95 -51.26
C GLY A 334 -1.60 -29.91 -50.64
N SER A 335 -2.09 -29.01 -51.50
CA SER A 335 -3.14 -27.99 -51.31
C SER A 335 -2.95 -26.98 -50.17
N ASP A 336 -2.09 -25.99 -50.46
CA ASP A 336 -2.40 -24.57 -50.23
C ASP A 336 -3.68 -24.20 -51.01
N ASP A 337 -4.85 -24.65 -50.55
CA ASP A 337 -6.09 -23.91 -50.84
C ASP A 337 -6.19 -22.82 -49.78
N GLU A 338 -5.59 -21.69 -50.12
CA GLU A 338 -5.70 -20.39 -49.46
C GLU A 338 -7.17 -20.08 -49.13
N TYR A 339 -7.63 -20.44 -47.92
CA TYR A 339 -8.75 -19.74 -47.30
C TYR A 339 -8.27 -18.32 -47.04
N SER A 340 -8.82 -17.37 -47.80
CA SER A 340 -8.55 -15.95 -47.66
C SER A 340 -8.87 -15.51 -46.21
N ASP A 341 -7.83 -15.28 -45.43
CA ASP A 341 -7.85 -14.83 -44.02
C ASP A 341 -8.35 -13.37 -43.88
N ASP A 342 -8.61 -12.67 -45.00
CA ASP A 342 -9.01 -11.25 -45.02
C ASP A 342 -10.47 -11.01 -44.62
N ASP A 343 -11.34 -12.03 -44.68
CA ASP A 343 -12.78 -11.89 -44.37
C ASP A 343 -13.18 -12.40 -42.96
N ASP A 344 -12.30 -13.07 -42.21
CA ASP A 344 -12.62 -13.55 -40.85
C ASP A 344 -12.36 -12.47 -39.78
N MET A 345 -13.43 -11.77 -39.38
CA MET A 345 -13.42 -10.78 -38.30
C MET A 345 -13.91 -11.34 -36.96
N SER A 346 -14.20 -12.65 -36.88
CA SER A 346 -14.74 -13.30 -35.66
C SER A 346 -13.78 -13.22 -34.47
N TRP A 347 -12.48 -13.26 -34.72
CA TRP A 347 -11.45 -13.18 -33.68
C TRP A 347 -11.49 -11.84 -32.92
N LYS A 348 -11.87 -10.73 -33.58
CA LYS A 348 -12.00 -9.42 -32.91
C LYS A 348 -13.16 -9.42 -31.90
N VAL A 349 -14.25 -10.11 -32.23
CA VAL A 349 -15.41 -10.28 -31.34
C VAL A 349 -15.00 -11.10 -30.11
N ARG A 350 -14.31 -12.23 -30.31
CA ARG A 350 -13.79 -13.06 -29.22
C ARG A 350 -12.80 -12.31 -28.33
N ARG A 351 -11.93 -11.51 -28.93
CA ARG A 351 -10.97 -10.65 -28.22
C ARG A 351 -11.67 -9.61 -27.37
N ALA A 352 -12.67 -8.92 -27.93
CA ALA A 352 -13.46 -7.95 -27.19
C ALA A 352 -14.20 -8.60 -26.01
N ALA A 353 -14.74 -9.81 -26.21
CA ALA A 353 -15.40 -10.58 -25.14
C ALA A 353 -14.43 -10.92 -24.00
N ALA A 354 -13.22 -11.39 -24.32
CA ALA A 354 -12.18 -11.68 -23.32
C ALA A 354 -11.79 -10.43 -22.52
N LYS A 355 -11.61 -9.28 -23.17
CA LYS A 355 -11.33 -7.99 -22.50
C LYS A 355 -12.47 -7.48 -21.63
N CYS A 356 -13.71 -7.68 -22.08
CA CYS A 356 -14.88 -7.32 -21.29
C CYS A 356 -14.98 -8.18 -20.03
N LEU A 357 -14.73 -9.50 -20.13
CA LEU A 357 -14.65 -10.39 -18.97
C LEU A 357 -13.52 -9.99 -18.02
N ASP A 358 -12.34 -9.65 -18.54
CA ASP A 358 -11.21 -9.12 -17.75
C ASP A 358 -11.61 -7.85 -16.97
N ALA A 359 -12.32 -6.92 -17.61
CA ALA A 359 -12.82 -5.71 -16.97
C ALA A 359 -13.88 -6.01 -15.88
N VAL A 360 -14.78 -6.97 -16.12
CA VAL A 360 -15.78 -7.41 -15.13
C VAL A 360 -15.10 -8.03 -13.92
N VAL A 361 -14.14 -8.93 -14.13
CA VAL A 361 -13.40 -9.60 -13.04
C VAL A 361 -12.56 -8.60 -12.24
N SER A 362 -11.87 -7.67 -12.92
CA SER A 362 -11.00 -6.68 -12.28
C SER A 362 -11.76 -5.64 -11.45
N THR A 363 -13.06 -5.43 -11.72
CA THR A 363 -13.88 -4.42 -11.02
C THR A 363 -14.74 -5.00 -9.90
N ARG A 364 -14.95 -6.32 -9.87
CA ARG A 364 -15.96 -6.98 -9.00
C ARG A 364 -15.37 -8.06 -8.13
N HIS A 365 -14.93 -7.68 -6.93
CA HIS A 365 -14.49 -8.66 -5.94
C HIS A 365 -15.67 -9.48 -5.38
N GLU A 366 -16.85 -8.86 -5.29
CA GLU A 366 -18.02 -9.44 -4.63
C GLU A 366 -18.61 -10.66 -5.37
N MET A 367 -18.37 -10.78 -6.68
CA MET A 367 -18.89 -11.86 -7.54
C MET A 367 -17.88 -12.98 -7.80
N LEU A 368 -16.76 -13.05 -7.05
CA LEU A 368 -15.76 -14.10 -7.21
C LEU A 368 -16.33 -15.53 -7.22
N PRO A 369 -17.27 -15.92 -6.32
CA PRO A 369 -17.86 -17.26 -6.37
C PRO A 369 -18.62 -17.55 -7.68
N GLU A 370 -19.32 -16.55 -8.22
CA GLU A 370 -20.05 -16.68 -9.49
C GLU A 370 -19.09 -16.76 -10.69
N PHE A 371 -17.99 -16.02 -10.65
CA PHE A 371 -16.94 -16.10 -11.66
C PHE A 371 -16.30 -17.47 -11.71
N TYR A 372 -16.04 -18.10 -10.55
CA TYR A 372 -15.51 -19.46 -10.50
C TYR A 372 -16.50 -20.54 -10.97
N ARG A 373 -17.81 -20.28 -10.93
CA ARG A 373 -18.82 -21.22 -11.45
C ARG A 373 -19.06 -21.08 -12.95
N SER A 374 -19.03 -19.85 -13.47
CA SER A 374 -19.49 -19.55 -14.84
C SER A 374 -18.38 -19.09 -15.79
N VAL A 375 -17.49 -18.21 -15.33
CA VAL A 375 -16.48 -17.56 -16.18
C VAL A 375 -15.20 -18.38 -16.23
N SER A 376 -14.70 -18.89 -15.10
CA SER A 376 -13.44 -19.63 -15.05
C SER A 376 -13.45 -20.92 -15.88
N PRO A 377 -14.50 -21.78 -15.85
CA PRO A 377 -14.48 -23.01 -16.66
C PRO A 377 -14.51 -22.71 -18.16
N ALA A 378 -15.26 -21.67 -18.56
CA ALA A 378 -15.33 -21.22 -19.94
C ALA A 378 -13.97 -20.70 -20.44
N LEU A 379 -13.28 -19.87 -19.65
CA LEU A 379 -11.94 -19.39 -19.99
C LEU A 379 -10.93 -20.54 -20.11
N VAL A 380 -10.95 -21.50 -19.18
CA VAL A 380 -10.03 -22.67 -19.19
C VAL A 380 -10.25 -23.53 -20.44
N SER A 381 -11.52 -23.77 -20.83
CA SER A 381 -11.83 -24.52 -22.07
C SER A 381 -11.25 -23.85 -23.32
N ARG A 382 -11.13 -22.52 -23.31
CA ARG A 382 -10.67 -21.69 -24.43
C ARG A 382 -9.17 -21.39 -24.41
N PHE A 383 -8.39 -21.99 -23.51
CA PHE A 383 -6.94 -21.95 -23.61
C PHE A 383 -6.41 -22.60 -24.91
N LYS A 384 -7.24 -23.39 -25.62
CA LYS A 384 -6.94 -24.03 -26.91
C LYS A 384 -7.16 -23.13 -28.14
N GLU A 385 -7.33 -21.81 -27.98
CA GLU A 385 -7.62 -20.87 -29.07
C GLU A 385 -6.55 -20.87 -30.19
N ARG A 386 -6.95 -20.68 -31.46
CA ARG A 386 -6.07 -20.59 -32.64
C ARG A 386 -5.32 -19.25 -32.67
N GLU A 387 -6.03 -18.15 -32.44
CA GLU A 387 -5.49 -16.80 -32.62
C GLU A 387 -4.70 -16.34 -31.38
N GLU A 388 -3.44 -15.96 -31.59
CA GLU A 388 -2.52 -15.68 -30.49
C GLU A 388 -2.93 -14.46 -29.63
N ASN A 389 -3.57 -13.44 -30.22
CA ASN A 389 -3.95 -12.24 -29.48
C ASN A 389 -5.16 -12.49 -28.57
N VAL A 390 -6.18 -13.22 -29.06
CA VAL A 390 -7.33 -13.68 -28.27
C VAL A 390 -6.84 -14.60 -27.16
N LYS A 391 -5.97 -15.56 -27.47
CA LYS A 391 -5.40 -16.46 -26.46
C LYS A 391 -4.69 -15.68 -25.34
N ALA A 392 -3.87 -14.69 -25.69
CA ALA A 392 -3.19 -13.84 -24.71
C ALA A 392 -4.16 -13.02 -23.83
N ASP A 393 -5.22 -12.45 -24.42
CA ASP A 393 -6.24 -11.70 -23.67
C ASP A 393 -7.08 -12.64 -22.76
N VAL A 394 -7.31 -13.90 -23.16
CA VAL A 394 -7.94 -14.94 -22.31
C VAL A 394 -7.05 -15.30 -21.11
N PHE A 395 -5.75 -15.49 -21.33
CA PHE A 395 -4.79 -15.68 -20.23
C PHE A 395 -4.75 -14.46 -19.30
N HIS A 396 -4.80 -13.24 -19.86
CA HIS A 396 -4.83 -12.02 -19.06
C HIS A 396 -6.08 -11.94 -18.18
N ALA A 397 -7.27 -12.24 -18.73
CA ALA A 397 -8.52 -12.27 -17.97
C ALA A 397 -8.45 -13.25 -16.79
N TYR A 398 -7.85 -14.43 -17.01
CA TYR A 398 -7.68 -15.41 -15.94
C TYR A 398 -6.60 -14.99 -14.92
N LEU A 399 -5.52 -14.33 -15.34
CA LEU A 399 -4.54 -13.73 -14.42
C LEU A 399 -5.17 -12.67 -13.53
N SER A 400 -6.04 -11.82 -14.07
CA SER A 400 -6.82 -10.86 -13.29
C SER A 400 -7.72 -11.55 -12.27
N LEU A 401 -8.34 -12.69 -12.64
CA LEU A 401 -9.11 -13.52 -11.69
C LEU A 401 -8.25 -14.04 -10.53
N LEU A 402 -7.04 -14.55 -10.82
CA LEU A 402 -6.10 -15.00 -9.80
C LEU A 402 -5.64 -13.87 -8.89
N LYS A 403 -5.27 -12.72 -9.47
CA LYS A 403 -4.88 -11.52 -8.70
C LYS A 403 -6.01 -11.03 -7.81
N GLN A 404 -7.25 -11.07 -8.30
CA GLN A 404 -8.43 -10.69 -7.52
C GLN A 404 -8.75 -11.71 -6.41
N THR A 405 -8.38 -12.97 -6.61
CA THR A 405 -8.55 -14.05 -5.62
C THR A 405 -7.45 -14.05 -4.55
N ARG A 406 -6.32 -13.39 -4.83
CA ARG A 406 -5.20 -13.28 -3.89
C ARG A 406 -5.69 -12.59 -2.62
N PRO A 407 -5.75 -13.28 -1.48
CA PRO A 407 -6.14 -12.61 -0.24
C PRO A 407 -5.06 -11.59 0.13
N ALA A 408 -5.47 -10.43 0.67
CA ALA A 408 -4.59 -9.69 1.55
C ALA A 408 -4.12 -10.68 2.63
N GLN A 409 -2.81 -10.77 2.88
CA GLN A 409 -2.16 -11.81 3.70
C GLN A 409 -2.86 -12.15 5.04
N SER A 410 -3.72 -11.25 5.54
CA SER A 410 -4.60 -11.43 6.68
C SER A 410 -5.55 -12.64 6.66
N TRP A 411 -6.00 -13.15 5.50
CA TRP A 411 -7.00 -14.26 5.46
C TRP A 411 -6.39 -15.66 5.51
N LEU A 412 -5.11 -15.83 5.15
CA LEU A 412 -4.42 -17.14 5.20
C LEU A 412 -4.14 -17.61 6.63
N THR A 413 -4.24 -16.72 7.62
CA THR A 413 -4.10 -16.98 9.05
C THR A 413 -5.42 -17.27 9.77
N ASP A 414 -6.55 -17.31 9.06
CA ASP A 414 -7.85 -17.63 9.66
C ASP A 414 -8.22 -19.10 9.38
N PRO A 415 -7.93 -20.04 10.31
CA PRO A 415 -8.29 -21.45 10.15
C PRO A 415 -9.81 -21.68 10.02
N ASP A 416 -10.65 -20.71 10.41
CA ASP A 416 -12.11 -20.79 10.33
C ASP A 416 -12.69 -20.46 8.94
N ALA A 417 -11.87 -19.94 8.00
CA ALA A 417 -12.30 -19.77 6.61
C ALA A 417 -12.55 -21.12 5.90
N MET A 418 -12.12 -22.25 6.49
CA MET A 418 -12.44 -23.58 6.01
C MET A 418 -13.84 -24.07 6.42
N GLU A 419 -14.49 -23.45 7.43
CA GLU A 419 -15.79 -23.90 7.94
C GLU A 419 -17.01 -23.10 7.40
N GLN A 420 -16.79 -21.94 6.78
CA GLN A 420 -17.87 -21.10 6.22
C GLN A 420 -17.92 -21.13 4.68
N GLY A 421 -18.52 -22.18 4.11
CA GLY A 421 -18.94 -22.24 2.69
C GLY A 421 -17.83 -22.48 1.65
N GLU A 422 -18.23 -22.68 0.38
CA GLU A 422 -17.30 -22.73 -0.76
C GLU A 422 -16.57 -21.39 -0.91
N THR A 423 -15.37 -21.28 -0.33
CA THR A 423 -14.53 -20.09 -0.50
C THR A 423 -13.92 -20.05 -1.90
N PRO A 424 -13.65 -18.85 -2.48
CA PRO A 424 -13.00 -18.74 -3.78
C PRO A 424 -11.69 -19.55 -3.92
N LEU A 425 -10.94 -19.73 -2.83
CA LEU A 425 -9.73 -20.55 -2.79
C LEU A 425 -10.02 -22.04 -2.92
N THR A 426 -11.05 -22.57 -2.23
CA THR A 426 -11.46 -23.98 -2.39
C THR A 426 -12.02 -24.25 -3.79
N MET A 427 -12.75 -23.29 -4.37
CA MET A 427 -13.21 -23.37 -5.75
C MET A 427 -12.04 -23.37 -6.73
N LEU A 428 -11.04 -22.50 -6.52
CA LEU A 428 -9.82 -22.49 -7.33
C LEU A 428 -9.05 -23.83 -7.21
N GLN A 429 -8.90 -24.38 -6.00
CA GLN A 429 -8.29 -25.69 -5.78
C GLN A 429 -8.99 -26.81 -6.58
N SER A 430 -10.32 -26.81 -6.62
CA SER A 430 -11.09 -27.77 -7.42
C SER A 430 -10.84 -27.65 -8.92
N GLN A 431 -10.49 -26.45 -9.41
CA GLN A 431 -10.23 -26.17 -10.83
C GLN A 431 -8.78 -26.47 -11.24
N VAL A 432 -7.83 -26.60 -10.31
CA VAL A 432 -6.39 -26.83 -10.58
C VAL A 432 -6.14 -27.97 -11.57
N PRO A 433 -6.75 -29.16 -11.45
CA PRO A 433 -6.51 -30.24 -12.41
C PRO A 433 -6.91 -29.89 -13.84
N MET A 434 -8.02 -29.16 -14.01
CA MET A 434 -8.49 -28.71 -15.34
C MET A 434 -7.56 -27.65 -15.93
N ILE A 435 -7.11 -26.69 -15.11
CA ILE A 435 -6.15 -25.66 -15.50
C ILE A 435 -4.84 -26.32 -15.95
N VAL A 436 -4.29 -27.25 -15.16
CA VAL A 436 -3.05 -27.95 -15.49
C VAL A 436 -3.19 -28.77 -16.77
N LYS A 437 -4.30 -29.50 -16.96
CA LYS A 437 -4.55 -30.28 -18.19
C LYS A 437 -4.56 -29.36 -19.42
N ALA A 438 -5.18 -28.18 -19.32
CA ALA A 438 -5.19 -27.19 -20.40
C ALA A 438 -3.79 -26.62 -20.66
N LEU A 439 -3.06 -26.21 -19.60
CA LEU A 439 -1.71 -25.66 -19.71
C LEU A 439 -0.69 -26.67 -20.25
N HIS A 440 -0.83 -27.96 -19.93
CA HIS A 440 0.10 -29.00 -20.40
C HIS A 440 0.22 -29.03 -21.93
N LYS A 441 -0.91 -28.87 -22.66
CA LYS A 441 -0.91 -28.81 -24.13
C LYS A 441 -0.26 -27.52 -24.64
N GLN A 442 -0.50 -26.39 -23.97
CA GLN A 442 0.01 -25.07 -24.37
C GLN A 442 1.51 -24.86 -24.07
N LEU A 443 2.05 -25.52 -23.04
CA LEU A 443 3.48 -25.44 -22.68
C LEU A 443 4.43 -26.01 -23.76
N LYS A 444 3.92 -26.87 -24.64
CA LYS A 444 4.68 -27.48 -25.75
C LYS A 444 4.43 -26.79 -27.10
N GLU A 445 3.73 -25.67 -27.11
CA GLU A 445 3.38 -24.97 -28.33
C GLU A 445 4.56 -24.14 -28.88
N LYS A 446 4.59 -23.93 -30.20
CA LYS A 446 5.68 -23.19 -30.87
C LYS A 446 5.72 -21.72 -30.42
N SER A 447 4.56 -21.12 -30.14
CA SER A 447 4.42 -19.72 -29.76
C SER A 447 5.16 -19.38 -28.46
N VAL A 448 6.07 -18.41 -28.53
CA VAL A 448 6.82 -17.93 -27.36
C VAL A 448 5.90 -17.20 -26.39
N LYS A 449 5.01 -16.34 -26.89
CA LYS A 449 4.09 -15.51 -26.10
C LYS A 449 3.12 -16.38 -25.29
N THR A 450 2.63 -17.46 -25.88
CA THR A 450 1.72 -18.40 -25.21
C THR A 450 2.41 -19.14 -24.06
N ARG A 451 3.63 -19.62 -24.28
CA ARG A 451 4.43 -20.28 -23.22
C ARG A 451 4.73 -19.34 -22.06
N GLN A 452 5.05 -18.07 -22.34
CA GLN A 452 5.23 -17.05 -21.28
C GLN A 452 3.96 -16.82 -20.47
N CYS A 453 2.79 -16.74 -21.13
CA CYS A 453 1.51 -16.62 -20.43
C CYS A 453 1.26 -17.83 -19.52
N CYS A 454 1.62 -19.04 -19.96
CA CYS A 454 1.53 -20.25 -19.14
C CYS A 454 2.41 -20.18 -17.89
N PHE A 455 3.68 -19.75 -18.01
CA PHE A 455 4.57 -19.61 -16.85
C PHE A 455 4.11 -18.53 -15.87
N ASN A 456 3.65 -17.39 -16.38
CA ASN A 456 3.10 -16.33 -15.55
C ASN A 456 1.82 -16.80 -14.82
N MET A 457 0.97 -17.57 -15.51
CA MET A 457 -0.22 -18.19 -14.93
C MET A 457 0.11 -19.16 -13.80
N LEU A 458 1.06 -20.07 -14.02
CA LEU A 458 1.52 -21.02 -12.99
C LEU A 458 2.14 -20.28 -11.81
N THR A 459 2.93 -19.24 -12.08
CA THR A 459 3.57 -18.43 -11.03
C THR A 459 2.54 -17.73 -10.16
N GLU A 460 1.55 -17.05 -10.76
CA GLU A 460 0.51 -16.38 -9.97
C GLU A 460 -0.40 -17.39 -9.26
N LEU A 461 -0.74 -18.51 -9.90
CA LEU A 461 -1.54 -19.58 -9.28
C LEU A 461 -0.87 -20.11 -8.00
N VAL A 462 0.44 -20.34 -8.05
CA VAL A 462 1.23 -20.85 -6.92
C VAL A 462 1.43 -19.78 -5.84
N ASN A 463 1.54 -18.51 -6.22
CA ASN A 463 1.56 -17.40 -5.26
C ASN A 463 0.23 -17.23 -4.52
N VAL A 464 -0.89 -17.56 -5.16
CA VAL A 464 -2.24 -17.54 -4.54
C VAL A 464 -2.45 -18.79 -3.67
N LEU A 465 -2.06 -19.97 -4.16
CA LEU A 465 -2.20 -21.25 -3.45
C LEU A 465 -0.84 -21.97 -3.31
N PRO A 466 -0.12 -21.75 -2.20
CA PRO A 466 1.13 -22.47 -1.96
C PRO A 466 0.84 -23.98 -1.83
N GLY A 467 1.54 -24.81 -2.61
CA GLY A 467 1.39 -26.27 -2.60
C GLY A 467 0.34 -26.86 -3.55
N ALA A 468 -0.39 -26.03 -4.32
CA ALA A 468 -1.48 -26.50 -5.19
C ALA A 468 -1.06 -27.48 -6.30
N LEU A 469 0.17 -27.39 -6.80
CA LEU A 469 0.65 -28.17 -7.94
C LEU A 469 1.31 -29.49 -7.55
N THR A 470 1.30 -29.89 -6.26
CA THR A 470 2.02 -31.08 -5.75
C THR A 470 1.73 -32.35 -6.57
N GLN A 471 0.47 -32.60 -6.92
CA GLN A 471 0.05 -33.79 -7.70
C GLN A 471 0.36 -33.68 -9.21
N HIS A 472 0.68 -32.47 -9.68
CA HIS A 472 0.79 -32.12 -11.09
C HIS A 472 2.22 -31.77 -11.54
N ILE A 473 3.19 -31.78 -10.62
CA ILE A 473 4.61 -31.59 -10.94
C ILE A 473 5.10 -32.51 -12.08
N PRO A 474 4.71 -33.81 -12.17
CA PRO A 474 5.19 -34.68 -13.24
C PRO A 474 4.81 -34.24 -14.66
N VAL A 475 3.63 -33.61 -14.82
CA VAL A 475 3.15 -33.18 -16.14
C VAL A 475 3.69 -31.80 -16.55
N LEU A 476 4.08 -30.97 -15.59
CA LEU A 476 4.58 -29.61 -15.85
C LEU A 476 6.08 -29.59 -16.17
N ILE A 477 6.87 -30.44 -15.51
CA ILE A 477 8.33 -30.47 -15.65
C ILE A 477 8.80 -30.68 -17.11
N PRO A 478 8.23 -31.61 -17.90
CA PRO A 478 8.60 -31.75 -19.30
C PRO A 478 8.37 -30.46 -20.11
N GLY A 479 7.31 -29.71 -19.83
CA GLY A 479 7.02 -28.42 -20.49
C GLY A 479 8.01 -27.31 -20.10
N ILE A 480 8.43 -27.28 -18.83
CA ILE A 480 9.47 -26.38 -18.34
C ILE A 480 10.80 -26.71 -19.04
N ILE A 481 11.22 -27.98 -19.02
CA ILE A 481 12.48 -28.42 -19.64
C ILE A 481 12.49 -28.13 -21.14
N PHE A 482 11.38 -28.36 -21.84
CA PHE A 482 11.23 -28.04 -23.25
C PHE A 482 11.51 -26.56 -23.53
N SER A 483 10.92 -25.66 -22.74
CA SER A 483 11.10 -24.21 -22.90
C SER A 483 12.51 -23.72 -22.55
N LEU A 484 13.25 -24.44 -21.69
CA LEU A 484 14.63 -24.11 -21.34
C LEU A 484 15.64 -24.54 -22.42
N ASN A 485 15.38 -25.64 -23.13
CA ASN A 485 16.28 -26.24 -24.11
C ASN A 485 16.10 -25.76 -25.56
N ASP A 486 14.96 -25.15 -25.87
CA ASP A 486 14.62 -24.71 -27.23
C ASP A 486 15.61 -23.64 -27.73
N LYS A 487 16.34 -23.93 -28.83
CA LYS A 487 17.31 -22.99 -29.44
C LYS A 487 16.65 -21.76 -30.06
N SER A 488 15.35 -21.82 -30.35
CA SER A 488 14.57 -20.71 -30.91
C SER A 488 13.91 -19.83 -29.83
N SER A 489 14.09 -20.16 -28.55
CA SER A 489 13.49 -19.44 -27.44
C SER A 489 14.09 -18.04 -27.22
N SER A 490 13.22 -17.08 -26.94
CA SER A 490 13.64 -15.73 -26.53
C SER A 490 14.25 -15.77 -25.12
N SER A 491 15.15 -14.83 -24.83
CA SER A 491 15.76 -14.70 -23.51
C SER A 491 14.71 -14.56 -22.40
N ASN A 492 13.61 -13.85 -22.69
CA ASN A 492 12.51 -13.63 -21.75
C ASN A 492 11.76 -14.93 -21.41
N LEU A 493 11.55 -15.82 -22.38
CA LEU A 493 10.90 -17.10 -22.13
C LEU A 493 11.71 -17.97 -21.15
N LYS A 494 13.03 -18.03 -21.33
CA LYS A 494 13.91 -18.78 -20.41
C LYS A 494 13.90 -18.18 -19.01
N ILE A 495 13.89 -16.86 -18.90
CA ILE A 495 13.81 -16.15 -17.61
C ILE A 495 12.47 -16.47 -16.92
N ASP A 496 11.35 -16.34 -17.61
CA ASP A 496 10.02 -16.62 -17.05
C ASP A 496 9.88 -18.10 -16.65
N ALA A 497 10.43 -19.02 -17.42
CA ALA A 497 10.46 -20.44 -17.10
C ALA A 497 11.28 -20.74 -15.84
N LEU A 498 12.46 -20.12 -15.70
CA LEU A 498 13.31 -20.26 -14.51
C LEU A 498 12.67 -19.62 -13.27
N ALA A 499 12.07 -18.43 -13.41
CA ALA A 499 11.35 -17.77 -12.34
C ALA A 499 10.16 -18.61 -11.85
N CYS A 500 9.39 -19.18 -12.79
CA CYS A 500 8.29 -20.09 -12.49
C CYS A 500 8.80 -21.35 -11.75
N LEU A 501 9.88 -21.97 -12.24
CA LEU A 501 10.50 -23.13 -11.60
C LEU A 501 10.95 -22.81 -10.18
N HIS A 502 11.59 -21.67 -9.95
CA HIS A 502 11.99 -21.24 -8.61
C HIS A 502 10.78 -21.10 -7.68
N VAL A 503 9.72 -20.39 -8.09
CA VAL A 503 8.52 -20.18 -7.27
C VAL A 503 7.83 -21.51 -6.93
N ILE A 504 7.76 -22.43 -7.90
CA ILE A 504 7.25 -23.78 -7.69
C ILE A 504 8.07 -24.52 -6.62
N MET A 505 9.41 -24.44 -6.67
CA MET A 505 10.28 -25.13 -5.71
C MET A 505 10.32 -24.51 -4.31
N VAL A 506 9.99 -23.23 -4.15
CA VAL A 506 9.90 -22.56 -2.84
C VAL A 506 8.61 -22.92 -2.10
N THR A 507 7.52 -23.10 -2.83
CA THR A 507 6.17 -23.25 -2.28
C THR A 507 5.72 -24.69 -2.07
N HIS A 508 6.44 -25.66 -2.65
CA HIS A 508 6.08 -27.08 -2.62
C HIS A 508 7.06 -27.90 -1.77
N PRO A 509 6.60 -29.01 -1.18
CA PRO A 509 7.47 -29.85 -0.37
C PRO A 509 8.51 -30.57 -1.23
N ALA A 510 9.71 -30.75 -0.67
CA ALA A 510 10.88 -31.27 -1.38
C ALA A 510 10.68 -32.66 -2.01
N HIS A 511 9.91 -33.55 -1.37
CA HIS A 511 9.68 -34.92 -1.84
C HIS A 511 9.01 -35.00 -3.22
N ALA A 512 8.22 -34.00 -3.59
CA ALA A 512 7.53 -33.95 -4.88
C ALA A 512 8.49 -33.81 -6.07
N PHE A 513 9.70 -33.28 -5.84
CA PHE A 513 10.67 -33.04 -6.90
C PHE A 513 11.72 -34.15 -7.02
N HIS A 514 11.90 -35.01 -6.01
CA HIS A 514 12.98 -36.02 -5.97
C HIS A 514 13.01 -36.93 -7.20
N ALA A 515 11.84 -37.35 -7.70
CA ALA A 515 11.73 -38.17 -8.91
C ALA A 515 12.18 -37.44 -10.19
N HIS A 516 12.21 -36.11 -10.18
CA HIS A 516 12.46 -35.28 -11.35
C HIS A 516 13.81 -34.53 -11.32
N VAL A 517 14.51 -34.54 -10.19
CA VAL A 517 15.88 -33.99 -10.06
C VAL A 517 16.82 -34.49 -11.17
N PRO A 518 16.86 -35.80 -11.55
CA PRO A 518 17.74 -36.27 -12.61
C PRO A 518 17.52 -35.56 -13.96
N ALA A 519 16.28 -35.20 -14.27
CA ALA A 519 15.91 -34.54 -15.52
C ALA A 519 16.05 -33.00 -15.44
N LEU A 520 15.90 -32.41 -14.24
CA LEU A 520 15.96 -30.97 -14.03
C LEU A 520 17.39 -30.41 -13.89
N VAL A 521 18.31 -31.17 -13.30
CA VAL A 521 19.68 -30.69 -13.06
C VAL A 521 20.42 -30.34 -14.35
N PRO A 522 20.43 -31.18 -15.41
CA PRO A 522 21.14 -30.85 -16.65
C PRO A 522 20.72 -29.53 -17.33
N PRO A 523 19.41 -29.24 -17.57
CA PRO A 523 19.01 -27.99 -18.21
C PRO A 523 19.28 -26.77 -17.33
N VAL A 524 19.11 -26.86 -16.00
CA VAL A 524 19.43 -25.75 -15.09
C VAL A 524 20.93 -25.45 -15.11
N VAL A 525 21.78 -26.48 -15.05
CA VAL A 525 23.25 -26.32 -15.14
C VAL A 525 23.66 -25.71 -16.48
N ALA A 526 23.01 -26.11 -17.58
CA ALA A 526 23.25 -25.49 -18.88
C ALA A 526 22.87 -24.00 -18.91
N CYS A 527 21.75 -23.61 -18.30
CA CYS A 527 21.35 -22.20 -18.17
C CYS A 527 22.31 -21.37 -17.29
N VAL A 528 22.96 -21.97 -16.29
CA VAL A 528 24.05 -21.30 -15.55
C VAL A 528 25.26 -21.00 -16.45
N GLY A 529 25.47 -21.81 -17.49
CA GLY A 529 26.51 -21.63 -18.52
C GLY A 529 26.15 -20.66 -19.65
N ASP A 530 24.96 -20.04 -19.64
CA ASP A 530 24.45 -19.21 -20.73
C ASP A 530 25.29 -17.91 -20.92
N PRO A 531 25.44 -17.40 -22.16
CA PRO A 531 26.10 -16.11 -22.40
C PRO A 531 25.36 -14.92 -21.78
N PHE A 532 24.03 -14.99 -21.63
CA PHE A 532 23.23 -13.88 -21.13
C PHE A 532 23.14 -13.91 -19.59
N TYR A 533 23.57 -12.81 -18.96
CA TYR A 533 23.73 -12.73 -17.52
C TYR A 533 22.41 -12.86 -16.73
N LYS A 534 21.28 -12.38 -17.28
CA LYS A 534 19.95 -12.50 -16.63
C LYS A 534 19.43 -13.94 -16.58
N ILE A 535 19.71 -14.74 -17.60
CA ILE A 535 19.40 -16.18 -17.55
C ILE A 535 20.27 -16.85 -16.50
N THR A 536 21.56 -16.49 -16.46
CA THR A 536 22.50 -17.02 -15.47
C THR A 536 22.07 -16.67 -14.03
N SER A 537 21.59 -15.45 -13.77
CA SER A 537 21.20 -15.02 -12.42
C SER A 537 19.97 -15.76 -11.88
N GLU A 538 18.97 -16.01 -12.74
CA GLU A 538 17.79 -16.81 -12.38
C GLU A 538 18.13 -18.31 -12.29
N ALA A 539 18.99 -18.83 -13.16
CA ALA A 539 19.43 -20.22 -13.08
C ALA A 539 20.22 -20.52 -11.79
N LEU A 540 21.06 -19.60 -11.34
CA LEU A 540 21.75 -19.70 -10.05
C LEU A 540 20.78 -19.67 -8.86
N LEU A 541 19.70 -18.91 -8.98
CA LEU A 541 18.67 -18.81 -7.95
C LEU A 541 17.82 -20.09 -7.88
N VAL A 542 17.45 -20.67 -9.02
CA VAL A 542 16.86 -22.02 -9.09
C VAL A 542 17.81 -23.06 -8.50
N THR A 543 19.10 -22.99 -8.84
CA THR A 543 20.12 -23.92 -8.33
C THR A 543 20.20 -23.85 -6.80
N GLN A 544 20.19 -22.65 -6.23
CA GLN A 544 20.17 -22.44 -4.78
C GLN A 544 18.99 -23.16 -4.12
N GLN A 545 17.79 -23.04 -4.69
CA GLN A 545 16.60 -23.72 -4.14
C GLN A 545 16.63 -25.23 -4.39
N LEU A 546 17.15 -25.68 -5.53
CA LEU A 546 17.34 -27.10 -5.85
C LEU A 546 18.21 -27.80 -4.81
N ILE A 547 19.22 -27.13 -4.29
CA ILE A 547 20.08 -27.66 -3.21
C ILE A 547 19.31 -27.88 -1.90
N LYS A 548 18.34 -27.02 -1.57
CA LYS A 548 17.47 -27.20 -0.41
C LYS A 548 16.47 -28.34 -0.62
N VAL A 549 16.07 -28.59 -1.86
CA VAL A 549 15.15 -29.68 -2.23
C VAL A 549 15.84 -31.04 -2.19
N ILE A 550 17.08 -31.16 -2.68
CA ILE A 550 17.83 -32.44 -2.64
C ILE A 550 18.24 -32.82 -1.22
N ARG A 551 18.46 -31.84 -0.33
CA ARG A 551 18.75 -32.09 1.09
C ARG A 551 18.07 -31.04 1.98
N PRO A 552 16.82 -31.28 2.40
CA PRO A 552 16.13 -30.40 3.32
C PRO A 552 16.69 -30.60 4.75
N LEU A 553 17.38 -29.59 5.27
CA LEU A 553 17.93 -29.62 6.64
C LEU A 553 16.92 -29.20 7.72
N ASP A 554 15.86 -28.47 7.34
CA ASP A 554 14.92 -27.86 8.28
C ASP A 554 13.77 -28.79 8.71
N ASN A 555 13.56 -29.93 8.04
CA ASN A 555 12.32 -30.74 8.12
C ASN A 555 12.50 -32.25 8.41
N GLN A 556 13.64 -32.70 8.94
CA GLN A 556 13.86 -34.15 9.18
C GLN A 556 13.70 -34.51 10.67
N PRO A 557 12.66 -35.28 11.06
CA PRO A 557 12.81 -36.28 12.11
C PRO A 557 13.83 -37.32 11.63
N GLU A 558 14.77 -37.68 12.50
CA GLU A 558 15.82 -38.67 12.25
C GLU A 558 15.24 -39.97 11.67
N GLY A 559 15.37 -40.24 10.35
CA GLY A 559 15.04 -41.57 9.81
C GLY A 559 14.59 -41.74 8.36
N SER A 560 14.42 -40.70 7.52
CA SER A 560 14.03 -40.92 6.11
C SER A 560 14.95 -40.24 5.09
N ASP A 561 16.17 -40.75 4.97
CA ASP A 561 17.02 -40.54 3.79
C ASP A 561 16.44 -41.39 2.63
N SER A 562 15.64 -40.78 1.77
CA SER A 562 15.09 -41.44 0.57
C SER A 562 15.75 -41.01 -0.74
N PHE A 563 16.53 -39.91 -0.75
CA PHE A 563 17.17 -39.38 -1.96
C PHE A 563 18.67 -39.23 -1.77
N ASP A 564 19.48 -39.87 -2.65
CA ASP A 564 20.93 -39.71 -2.64
C ASP A 564 21.36 -38.51 -3.50
N PRO A 565 21.92 -37.44 -2.90
CA PRO A 565 22.36 -36.26 -3.64
C PRO A 565 23.70 -36.45 -4.36
N SER A 566 24.49 -37.49 -4.05
CA SER A 566 25.87 -37.69 -4.54
C SER A 566 26.11 -37.45 -6.04
N PRO A 567 25.28 -37.94 -6.97
CA PRO A 567 25.60 -37.84 -8.40
C PRO A 567 25.52 -36.41 -8.96
N TYR A 568 24.80 -35.49 -8.31
CA TYR A 568 24.57 -34.13 -8.82
C TYR A 568 25.53 -33.09 -8.24
N ILE A 569 26.23 -33.43 -7.16
CA ILE A 569 27.04 -32.48 -6.38
C ILE A 569 28.15 -31.86 -7.25
N ASN A 570 28.88 -32.70 -7.99
CA ASN A 570 30.01 -32.25 -8.81
C ASN A 570 29.57 -31.27 -9.91
N ASP A 571 28.44 -31.52 -10.56
CA ASP A 571 27.94 -30.67 -11.64
C ASP A 571 27.47 -29.31 -11.13
N LEU A 572 26.68 -29.32 -10.04
CA LEU A 572 26.18 -28.11 -9.40
C LEU A 572 27.31 -27.25 -8.80
N PHE A 573 28.30 -27.90 -8.19
CA PHE A 573 29.48 -27.21 -7.67
C PHE A 573 30.33 -26.62 -8.80
N THR A 574 30.62 -27.40 -9.85
CA THR A 574 31.49 -27.00 -10.97
C THR A 574 30.91 -25.82 -11.76
N CYS A 575 29.59 -25.78 -12.00
CA CYS A 575 28.99 -24.64 -12.70
C CYS A 575 29.03 -23.36 -11.84
N THR A 576 28.80 -23.49 -10.54
CA THR A 576 28.72 -22.35 -9.61
C THR A 576 30.11 -21.77 -9.33
N ILE A 577 31.14 -22.62 -9.15
CA ILE A 577 32.52 -22.16 -8.90
C ILE A 577 33.12 -21.43 -10.12
N LYS A 578 32.76 -21.83 -11.35
CA LYS A 578 33.16 -21.12 -12.58
C LYS A 578 32.65 -19.67 -12.58
N ARG A 579 31.39 -19.46 -12.19
CA ARG A 579 30.80 -18.11 -12.08
C ARG A 579 31.34 -17.33 -10.88
N LEU A 580 31.60 -17.99 -9.76
CA LEU A 580 32.16 -17.34 -8.57
C LEU A 580 33.61 -16.83 -8.77
N LYS A 581 34.43 -17.58 -9.52
CA LYS A 581 35.82 -17.21 -9.84
C LYS A 581 35.92 -16.11 -10.89
N ALA A 582 34.96 -16.01 -11.81
CA ALA A 582 34.98 -15.02 -12.88
C ALA A 582 34.95 -13.58 -12.32
N ALA A 583 35.85 -12.72 -12.82
CA ALA A 583 35.90 -11.30 -12.46
C ALA A 583 35.04 -10.42 -13.40
N ASP A 584 34.92 -10.79 -14.68
CA ASP A 584 34.31 -9.98 -15.76
C ASP A 584 32.82 -10.29 -15.99
N ILE A 585 32.06 -10.48 -14.91
CA ILE A 585 30.61 -10.74 -14.95
C ILE A 585 29.85 -9.65 -14.19
N ASP A 586 28.56 -9.52 -14.53
CA ASP A 586 27.63 -8.59 -13.90
C ASP A 586 27.55 -8.79 -12.36
N GLN A 587 27.28 -7.71 -11.63
CA GLN A 587 27.16 -7.72 -10.18
C GLN A 587 26.08 -8.70 -9.70
N GLU A 588 24.94 -8.74 -10.37
CA GLU A 588 23.81 -9.60 -9.99
C GLU A 588 24.22 -11.08 -10.00
N VAL A 589 24.91 -11.50 -11.05
CA VAL A 589 25.41 -12.88 -11.17
C VAL A 589 26.42 -13.19 -10.08
N LYS A 590 27.30 -12.26 -9.71
CA LYS A 590 28.27 -12.45 -8.61
C LYS A 590 27.55 -12.68 -7.28
N GLU A 591 26.56 -11.86 -6.96
CA GLU A 591 25.81 -11.98 -5.71
C GLU A 591 25.00 -13.28 -5.64
N ARG A 592 24.34 -13.65 -6.74
CA ARG A 592 23.62 -14.93 -6.85
C ARG A 592 24.57 -16.13 -6.76
N ALA A 593 25.76 -16.05 -7.36
CA ALA A 593 26.77 -17.10 -7.27
C ALA A 593 27.29 -17.28 -5.85
N ILE A 594 27.52 -16.18 -5.10
CA ILE A 594 27.93 -16.23 -3.69
C ILE A 594 26.83 -16.87 -2.84
N SER A 595 25.58 -16.46 -3.04
CA SER A 595 24.43 -16.98 -2.29
C SER A 595 24.20 -18.47 -2.58
N CYS A 596 24.25 -18.85 -3.86
CA CYS A 596 24.13 -20.24 -4.29
C CYS A 596 25.28 -21.10 -3.75
N MET A 597 26.54 -20.65 -3.87
CA MET A 597 27.68 -21.39 -3.33
C MET A 597 27.62 -21.47 -1.79
N GLY A 598 27.14 -20.42 -1.12
CA GLY A 598 26.89 -20.44 0.32
C GLY A 598 25.90 -21.54 0.71
N GLN A 599 24.84 -21.71 -0.08
CA GLN A 599 23.86 -22.78 0.12
C GLN A 599 24.43 -24.17 -0.19
N ILE A 600 25.25 -24.32 -1.25
CA ILE A 600 25.97 -25.57 -1.56
C ILE A 600 26.81 -25.99 -0.36
N ILE A 601 27.61 -25.07 0.18
CA ILE A 601 28.46 -25.37 1.34
C ILE A 601 27.58 -25.70 2.55
N CYS A 602 26.56 -24.89 2.84
CA CYS A 602 25.66 -25.09 3.98
C CYS A 602 24.99 -26.47 4.01
N ASN A 603 24.52 -26.97 2.86
CA ASN A 603 23.75 -28.21 2.77
C ASN A 603 24.57 -29.44 2.37
N LEU A 604 25.67 -29.28 1.63
CA LEU A 604 26.43 -30.39 1.04
C LEU A 604 27.89 -30.41 1.48
N GLY A 605 28.31 -29.51 2.38
CA GLY A 605 29.71 -29.32 2.77
C GLY A 605 30.39 -30.55 3.38
N ASP A 606 29.64 -31.47 3.97
CA ASP A 606 30.14 -32.77 4.48
C ASP A 606 30.65 -33.70 3.37
N ARG A 607 30.11 -33.59 2.15
CA ARG A 607 30.49 -34.39 0.98
C ARG A 607 31.51 -33.71 0.06
N LEU A 608 31.93 -32.47 0.35
CA LEU A 608 32.99 -31.75 -0.40
C LEU A 608 34.24 -31.39 0.45
N PRO A 609 34.89 -32.33 1.16
CA PRO A 609 36.03 -31.99 2.03
C PRO A 609 37.27 -31.51 1.25
N ALA A 610 37.49 -31.97 0.01
CA ALA A 610 38.68 -31.63 -0.78
C ALA A 610 38.63 -30.22 -1.41
N GLU A 611 37.44 -29.74 -1.76
CA GLU A 611 37.26 -28.47 -2.50
C GLU A 611 36.83 -27.30 -1.58
N LEU A 612 36.41 -27.63 -0.35
CA LEU A 612 35.96 -26.66 0.65
C LEU A 612 37.03 -25.61 1.02
N PRO A 613 38.31 -25.97 1.34
CA PRO A 613 39.31 -24.97 1.74
C PRO A 613 39.59 -23.94 0.64
N GLY A 614 39.71 -24.40 -0.61
CA GLY A 614 39.92 -23.52 -1.76
C GLY A 614 38.74 -22.58 -2.00
N THR A 615 37.52 -23.04 -1.72
CA THR A 615 36.31 -22.23 -1.86
C THR A 615 36.18 -21.20 -0.73
N LEU A 616 36.48 -21.57 0.51
CA LEU A 616 36.45 -20.65 1.66
C LEU A 616 37.44 -19.49 1.50
N LEU A 617 38.62 -19.72 0.89
CA LEU A 617 39.55 -18.64 0.55
C LEU A 617 38.96 -17.65 -0.47
N ILE A 618 38.19 -18.13 -1.44
CA ILE A 618 37.49 -17.27 -2.41
C ILE A 618 36.42 -16.42 -1.69
N PHE A 619 35.71 -16.97 -0.70
CA PHE A 619 34.80 -16.19 0.14
C PHE A 619 35.52 -15.07 0.90
N LEU A 620 36.73 -15.35 1.42
CA LEU A 620 37.56 -14.34 2.09
C LEU A 620 37.99 -13.22 1.13
N GLU A 621 38.36 -13.54 -0.11
CA GLU A 621 38.66 -12.53 -1.14
C GLU A 621 37.43 -11.70 -1.51
N ARG A 622 36.27 -12.34 -1.70
CA ARG A 622 35.00 -11.66 -2.02
C ARG A 622 34.47 -10.83 -0.85
N LEU A 623 34.80 -11.19 0.39
CA LEU A 623 34.50 -10.40 1.59
C LEU A 623 35.22 -9.04 1.58
N LYS A 624 36.45 -8.98 1.06
CA LYS A 624 37.23 -7.73 0.97
C LYS A 624 36.69 -6.76 -0.08
N ASN A 625 35.96 -7.26 -1.08
CA ASN A 625 35.43 -6.46 -2.17
C ASN A 625 34.14 -5.71 -1.77
N GLU A 626 34.03 -4.45 -2.17
CA GLU A 626 33.02 -3.52 -1.66
C GLU A 626 31.59 -3.94 -1.98
N ILE A 627 31.38 -4.40 -3.20
CA ILE A 627 30.07 -4.74 -3.75
C ILE A 627 29.58 -6.07 -3.17
N THR A 628 30.48 -7.06 -3.04
CA THR A 628 30.12 -8.43 -2.66
C THR A 628 30.11 -8.68 -1.15
N ARG A 629 30.63 -7.76 -0.33
CA ARG A 629 30.81 -7.97 1.12
C ARG A 629 29.53 -8.31 1.87
N LEU A 630 28.39 -7.68 1.53
CA LEU A 630 27.15 -7.92 2.28
C LEU A 630 26.62 -9.33 2.03
N THR A 631 26.66 -9.76 0.77
CA THR A 631 26.19 -11.08 0.35
C THR A 631 27.10 -12.18 0.87
N THR A 632 28.42 -11.97 0.90
CA THR A 632 29.35 -12.94 1.51
C THR A 632 29.16 -13.04 3.02
N VAL A 633 28.89 -11.93 3.72
CA VAL A 633 28.57 -11.97 5.16
C VAL A 633 27.34 -12.86 5.39
N LYS A 634 26.23 -12.62 4.68
CA LYS A 634 25.02 -13.45 4.80
C LYS A 634 25.27 -14.93 4.52
N ALA A 635 26.06 -15.21 3.48
CA ALA A 635 26.42 -16.58 3.14
C ALA A 635 27.30 -17.23 4.23
N LEU A 636 28.27 -16.51 4.80
CA LEU A 636 29.09 -17.00 5.92
C LEU A 636 28.25 -17.23 7.18
N THR A 637 27.30 -16.34 7.48
CA THR A 637 26.33 -16.52 8.58
C THR A 637 25.54 -17.82 8.40
N MET A 638 25.07 -18.09 7.18
CA MET A 638 24.34 -19.31 6.85
C MET A 638 25.21 -20.57 6.98
N ILE A 639 26.44 -20.55 6.46
CA ILE A 639 27.38 -21.67 6.58
C ILE A 639 27.72 -21.94 8.05
N ALA A 640 27.97 -20.88 8.83
CA ALA A 640 28.31 -20.97 10.24
C ALA A 640 27.16 -21.54 11.09
N GLY A 641 25.92 -21.25 10.72
CA GLY A 641 24.70 -21.73 11.38
C GLY A 641 24.23 -23.11 10.91
N SER A 642 24.91 -23.74 9.95
CA SER A 642 24.51 -25.04 9.42
C SER A 642 24.54 -26.14 10.49
N PRO A 643 23.51 -27.02 10.56
CA PRO A 643 23.52 -28.22 11.39
C PRO A 643 24.72 -29.15 11.17
N LEU A 644 25.35 -29.09 9.99
CA LEU A 644 26.45 -29.96 9.58
C LEU A 644 27.81 -29.60 10.22
N LYS A 645 27.89 -28.50 11.00
CA LYS A 645 29.10 -28.05 11.73
C LYS A 645 30.36 -28.03 10.84
N ILE A 646 30.26 -27.33 9.72
CA ILE A 646 31.31 -27.24 8.70
C ILE A 646 32.56 -26.55 9.28
N ASP A 647 33.76 -27.04 8.97
CA ASP A 647 34.98 -26.44 9.53
C ASP A 647 35.32 -25.10 8.86
N LEU A 648 35.05 -23.99 9.55
CA LEU A 648 35.43 -22.63 9.13
C LEU A 648 36.75 -22.13 9.72
N ARG A 649 37.43 -22.91 10.57
CA ARG A 649 38.66 -22.50 11.30
C ARG A 649 39.73 -21.83 10.43
N PRO A 650 40.01 -22.26 9.18
CA PRO A 650 41.08 -21.68 8.37
C PRO A 650 40.90 -20.19 8.04
N ILE A 651 39.64 -19.73 7.94
CA ILE A 651 39.35 -18.34 7.53
C ILE A 651 39.09 -17.40 8.71
N LEU A 652 38.83 -17.93 9.91
CA LEU A 652 38.42 -17.12 11.07
C LEU A 652 39.45 -16.05 11.48
N PRO A 653 40.77 -16.33 11.54
CA PRO A 653 41.76 -15.34 11.98
C PRO A 653 41.76 -14.05 11.15
N ASP A 654 41.55 -14.17 9.83
CA ASP A 654 41.48 -13.02 8.93
C ASP A 654 40.06 -12.47 8.78
N ALA A 655 39.04 -13.33 8.80
CA ALA A 655 37.65 -12.93 8.57
C ALA A 655 37.08 -12.10 9.73
N ILE A 656 37.33 -12.47 11.00
CA ILE A 656 36.73 -11.78 12.16
C ILE A 656 37.20 -10.31 12.27
N PRO A 657 38.51 -9.98 12.12
CA PRO A 657 38.94 -8.58 12.07
C PRO A 657 38.36 -7.80 10.88
N ILE A 658 38.20 -8.45 9.72
CA ILE A 658 37.55 -7.82 8.55
C ILE A 658 36.07 -7.51 8.87
N LEU A 659 35.35 -8.45 9.48
CA LEU A 659 33.98 -8.25 9.94
C LEU A 659 33.89 -7.11 10.95
N ALA A 660 34.81 -7.05 11.93
CA ALA A 660 34.87 -5.92 12.88
C ALA A 660 35.00 -4.57 12.14
N SER A 661 35.84 -4.50 11.10
CA SER A 661 35.99 -3.26 10.31
C SER A 661 34.70 -2.78 9.62
N PHE A 662 33.75 -3.69 9.33
CA PHE A 662 32.46 -3.35 8.72
C PHE A 662 31.50 -2.66 9.71
N LEU A 663 31.68 -2.88 11.01
CA LEU A 663 30.89 -2.24 12.05
C LEU A 663 31.07 -0.71 12.08
N ARG A 664 32.23 -0.22 11.61
CA ARG A 664 32.52 1.23 11.45
C ARG A 664 31.78 1.87 10.27
N LYS A 665 31.35 1.10 9.27
CA LYS A 665 30.77 1.64 8.02
C LYS A 665 29.34 2.10 8.26
N ASN A 666 28.92 3.20 7.62
CA ASN A 666 27.57 3.78 7.81
C ASN A 666 26.42 3.01 7.10
N GLN A 667 26.59 1.72 6.84
CA GLN A 667 25.58 0.89 6.15
C GLN A 667 24.85 0.00 7.16
N ARG A 668 23.59 0.34 7.46
CA ARG A 668 22.78 -0.36 8.49
C ARG A 668 22.64 -1.87 8.24
N ALA A 669 22.30 -2.28 7.02
CA ALA A 669 22.14 -3.69 6.66
C ALA A 669 23.43 -4.50 6.87
N LEU A 670 24.59 -3.89 6.60
CA LEU A 670 25.89 -4.51 6.80
C LEU A 670 26.19 -4.69 8.29
N LYS A 671 25.93 -3.68 9.13
CA LYS A 671 26.12 -3.78 10.59
C LYS A 671 25.30 -4.93 11.17
N LEU A 672 24.01 -5.02 10.84
CA LEU A 672 23.12 -6.07 11.34
C LEU A 672 23.57 -7.47 10.91
N CYS A 673 23.85 -7.68 9.62
CA CYS A 673 24.30 -8.98 9.12
C CYS A 673 25.67 -9.36 9.71
N THR A 674 26.56 -8.39 9.91
CA THR A 674 27.89 -8.61 10.49
C THR A 674 27.79 -8.99 11.97
N LEU A 675 26.96 -8.31 12.77
CA LEU A 675 26.75 -8.67 14.17
C LEU A 675 26.12 -10.07 14.31
N ALA A 676 25.14 -10.39 13.47
CA ALA A 676 24.55 -11.73 13.43
C ALA A 676 25.58 -12.80 13.03
N ALA A 677 26.45 -12.50 12.04
CA ALA A 677 27.54 -13.39 11.67
C ALA A 677 28.52 -13.63 12.84
N LEU A 678 28.96 -12.56 13.50
CA LEU A 678 29.87 -12.64 14.63
C LEU A 678 29.26 -13.42 15.81
N ASP A 679 27.97 -13.26 16.09
CA ASP A 679 27.25 -14.00 17.14
C ASP A 679 27.22 -15.51 16.87
N ILE A 680 26.84 -15.93 15.65
CA ILE A 680 26.80 -17.35 15.28
C ILE A 680 28.21 -17.96 15.25
N LEU A 681 29.19 -17.22 14.72
CA LEU A 681 30.58 -17.68 14.68
C LEU A 681 31.12 -17.92 16.09
N LEU A 682 30.80 -17.02 17.04
CA LEU A 682 31.22 -17.15 18.42
C LEU A 682 30.53 -18.34 19.13
N ARG A 683 29.24 -18.53 18.88
CA ARG A 683 28.46 -19.63 19.47
C ARG A 683 28.94 -21.01 19.02
N ASN A 684 29.27 -21.16 17.73
CA ASN A 684 29.57 -22.47 17.13
C ASN A 684 31.09 -22.78 17.06
N TYR A 685 31.96 -21.77 17.03
CA TYR A 685 33.42 -21.94 16.85
C TYR A 685 34.27 -21.37 17.99
N SER A 686 33.72 -21.29 19.21
CA SER A 686 34.39 -20.73 20.40
C SER A 686 35.84 -21.22 20.61
N SER A 687 36.13 -22.50 20.38
CA SER A 687 37.48 -23.06 20.54
C SER A 687 38.55 -22.46 19.62
N ALA A 688 38.14 -21.87 18.50
CA ALA A 688 39.04 -21.34 17.47
C ALA A 688 39.16 -19.80 17.50
N VAL A 689 38.31 -19.13 18.29
CA VAL A 689 38.34 -17.67 18.43
C VAL A 689 39.40 -17.31 19.46
N THR A 690 40.39 -16.51 19.04
CA THR A 690 41.44 -16.03 19.95
C THR A 690 41.01 -14.75 20.65
N PRO A 691 41.52 -14.45 21.86
CA PRO A 691 41.22 -13.21 22.58
C PRO A 691 41.50 -11.94 21.75
N VAL A 692 42.57 -11.95 20.94
CA VAL A 692 42.94 -10.83 20.05
C VAL A 692 41.84 -10.52 19.02
N MET A 693 41.14 -11.56 18.53
CA MET A 693 40.05 -11.41 17.57
C MET A 693 38.80 -10.82 18.22
N VAL A 694 38.52 -11.18 19.47
CA VAL A 694 37.41 -10.62 20.25
C VAL A 694 37.67 -9.14 20.55
N ASP A 695 38.90 -8.81 20.96
CA ASP A 695 39.29 -7.42 21.28
C ASP A 695 39.12 -6.49 20.08
N ALA A 696 39.42 -6.97 18.87
CA ALA A 696 39.20 -6.23 17.62
C ALA A 696 37.71 -5.90 17.38
N VAL A 697 36.78 -6.78 17.80
CA VAL A 697 35.33 -6.54 17.69
C VAL A 697 34.87 -5.59 18.81
N LEU A 698 35.32 -5.82 20.06
CA LEU A 698 34.93 -5.02 21.22
C LEU A 698 35.28 -3.53 21.05
N ALA A 699 36.39 -3.20 20.37
CA ALA A 699 36.76 -1.83 20.05
C ALA A 699 35.69 -1.07 19.22
N GLU A 700 34.88 -1.80 18.44
CA GLU A 700 33.90 -1.23 17.51
C GLU A 700 32.46 -1.18 18.04
N LEU A 701 32.20 -1.81 19.19
CA LEU A 701 30.85 -1.88 19.77
C LEU A 701 30.33 -0.59 20.42
N PRO A 702 31.15 0.29 21.06
CA PRO A 702 30.61 1.45 21.76
C PRO A 702 29.74 2.38 20.89
N PRO A 703 30.10 2.72 19.64
CA PRO A 703 29.24 3.51 18.75
C PRO A 703 27.96 2.80 18.30
N LEU A 704 27.91 1.46 18.41
CA LEU A 704 26.75 0.66 18.04
C LEU A 704 25.71 0.57 19.15
N ILE A 705 26.14 0.74 20.41
CA ILE A 705 25.27 0.79 21.58
C ILE A 705 24.80 2.23 21.74
N SER A 706 23.77 2.58 20.97
CA SER A 706 23.17 3.91 20.94
C SER A 706 21.64 3.81 20.90
N GLU A 707 20.99 4.84 21.42
CA GLU A 707 19.53 4.97 21.33
C GLU A 707 19.03 5.28 19.92
N SER A 708 19.92 5.69 18.99
CA SER A 708 19.55 6.02 17.61
C SER A 708 19.10 4.82 16.78
N ASP A 709 19.68 3.63 17.00
CA ASP A 709 19.27 2.39 16.33
C ASP A 709 19.15 1.24 17.34
N MET A 710 17.93 1.03 17.82
CA MET A 710 17.63 0.06 18.88
C MET A 710 17.85 -1.40 18.43
N HIS A 711 17.68 -1.71 17.14
CA HIS A 711 17.89 -3.06 16.62
C HIS A 711 19.39 -3.39 16.56
N VAL A 712 20.22 -2.45 16.08
CA VAL A 712 21.68 -2.64 16.10
C VAL A 712 22.19 -2.80 17.53
N SER A 713 21.70 -1.98 18.47
CA SER A 713 21.97 -2.13 19.90
C SER A 713 21.56 -3.49 20.43
N GLN A 714 20.36 -4.00 20.09
CA GLN A 714 19.90 -5.33 20.47
C GLN A 714 20.85 -6.44 19.98
N MET A 715 21.32 -6.36 18.73
CA MET A 715 22.24 -7.36 18.17
C MET A 715 23.63 -7.28 18.79
N ALA A 716 24.12 -6.08 19.10
CA ALA A 716 25.36 -5.90 19.83
C ALA A 716 25.26 -6.46 21.27
N LEU A 717 24.12 -6.27 21.95
CA LEU A 717 23.83 -6.84 23.26
C LEU A 717 23.76 -8.36 23.23
N SER A 718 23.11 -8.93 22.22
CA SER A 718 23.06 -10.39 22.00
C SER A 718 24.47 -10.95 21.81
N PHE A 719 25.31 -10.31 21.01
CA PHE A 719 26.71 -10.69 20.82
C PHE A 719 27.48 -10.64 22.14
N LEU A 720 27.33 -9.57 22.92
CA LEU A 720 27.97 -9.45 24.25
C LEU A 720 27.50 -10.52 25.24
N SER A 721 26.20 -10.89 25.20
CA SER A 721 25.65 -11.98 26.02
C SER A 721 26.26 -13.33 25.63
N THR A 722 26.33 -13.64 24.33
CA THR A 722 27.01 -14.85 23.82
C THR A 722 28.49 -14.86 24.21
N LEU A 723 29.16 -13.70 24.16
CA LEU A 723 30.56 -13.57 24.58
C LEU A 723 30.75 -13.82 26.07
N ALA A 724 29.84 -13.31 26.91
CA ALA A 724 29.91 -13.53 28.34
C ALA A 724 29.78 -15.01 28.72
N VAL A 725 28.96 -15.78 28.00
CA VAL A 725 28.78 -17.22 28.22
C VAL A 725 29.98 -18.04 27.72
N THR A 726 30.55 -17.67 26.56
CA THR A 726 31.56 -18.48 25.86
C THR A 726 33.01 -18.15 26.23
N HIS A 727 33.36 -16.88 26.45
CA HIS A 727 34.72 -16.43 26.80
C HIS A 727 34.73 -15.43 27.96
N PRO A 728 34.54 -15.89 29.21
CA PRO A 728 34.49 -15.01 30.39
C PRO A 728 35.77 -14.18 30.61
N SER A 729 36.94 -14.70 30.18
CA SER A 729 38.24 -14.04 30.37
C SER A 729 38.38 -12.70 29.64
N SER A 730 37.66 -12.51 28.53
CA SER A 730 37.71 -11.27 27.73
C SER A 730 36.86 -10.15 28.35
N LEU A 731 36.01 -10.46 29.34
CA LEU A 731 35.15 -9.48 30.02
C LEU A 731 35.94 -8.52 30.93
N GLY A 732 37.18 -8.85 31.28
CA GLY A 732 38.06 -7.96 32.04
C GLY A 732 38.37 -6.61 31.35
N GLN A 733 38.13 -6.49 30.05
CA GLN A 733 38.23 -5.21 29.33
C GLN A 733 36.96 -4.33 29.47
N LEU A 734 35.83 -4.90 29.88
CA LEU A 734 34.58 -4.16 30.07
C LEU A 734 34.63 -3.24 31.30
N THR A 735 35.44 -3.56 32.32
CA THR A 735 35.64 -2.72 33.51
C THR A 735 36.44 -1.45 33.23
N GLY A 736 37.34 -1.47 32.25
CA GLY A 736 38.14 -0.30 31.84
C GLY A 736 37.68 0.38 30.54
N GLY A 737 36.71 -0.20 29.82
CA GLY A 737 36.28 0.22 28.49
C GLY A 737 35.06 1.13 28.45
N SER A 738 34.81 1.74 27.28
CA SER A 738 33.68 2.65 27.01
C SER A 738 32.32 1.94 26.84
N ILE A 739 32.29 0.60 26.82
CA ILE A 739 31.07 -0.20 26.60
C ILE A 739 30.10 -0.09 27.77
N LEU A 740 30.57 -0.32 29.00
CA LEU A 740 29.70 -0.34 30.18
C LEU A 740 29.04 1.03 30.48
N PRO A 741 29.74 2.17 30.37
CA PRO A 741 29.10 3.48 30.44
C PRO A 741 28.02 3.70 29.37
N GLN A 742 28.21 3.21 28.14
CA GLN A 742 27.22 3.33 27.06
C GLN A 742 26.00 2.44 27.33
N LEU A 743 26.18 1.23 27.86
CA LEU A 743 25.08 0.37 28.29
C LEU A 743 24.23 1.05 29.37
N ILE A 744 24.87 1.67 30.36
CA ILE A 744 24.19 2.39 31.43
C ILE A 744 23.47 3.63 30.88
N ALA A 745 24.05 4.34 29.91
CA ALA A 745 23.37 5.43 29.21
C ALA A 745 22.14 4.93 28.44
N LEU A 746 22.24 3.78 27.77
CA LEU A 746 21.14 3.16 27.03
C LEU A 746 20.00 2.70 27.96
N VAL A 747 20.31 2.18 29.15
CA VAL A 747 19.30 1.83 30.18
C VAL A 747 18.47 3.06 30.61
N ARG A 748 19.05 4.26 30.55
CA ARG A 748 18.35 5.51 30.87
C ARG A 748 17.57 6.10 29.69
N SER A 749 17.70 5.52 28.50
CA SER A 749 17.02 6.03 27.31
C SER A 749 15.50 5.77 27.40
N PRO A 750 14.66 6.75 27.02
CA PRO A 750 13.21 6.56 26.90
C PRO A 750 12.81 5.58 25.81
N LEU A 751 13.68 5.38 24.83
CA LEU A 751 13.40 4.55 23.65
C LEU A 751 13.63 3.06 23.91
N LEU A 752 14.23 2.71 25.06
CA LEU A 752 14.52 1.33 25.41
C LEU A 752 13.23 0.56 25.75
N GLN A 753 12.81 -0.31 24.82
CA GLN A 753 11.65 -1.18 24.94
C GLN A 753 11.82 -2.45 24.09
N GLY A 754 10.94 -3.43 24.29
CA GLY A 754 10.86 -4.65 23.47
C GLY A 754 12.14 -5.48 23.47
N GLY A 755 12.58 -5.90 22.28
CA GLY A 755 13.69 -6.83 22.09
C GLY A 755 15.04 -6.35 22.64
N ALA A 756 15.35 -5.06 22.54
CA ALA A 756 16.59 -4.51 23.08
C ALA A 756 16.62 -4.52 24.62
N LEU A 757 15.48 -4.25 25.27
CA LEU A 757 15.38 -4.36 26.72
C LEU A 757 15.55 -5.83 27.14
N ALA A 758 14.88 -6.77 26.47
CA ALA A 758 15.05 -8.20 26.75
C ALA A 758 16.51 -8.65 26.61
N ALA A 759 17.18 -8.29 25.52
CA ALA A 759 18.60 -8.58 25.30
C ALA A 759 19.50 -7.93 26.36
N MET A 760 19.17 -6.72 26.84
CA MET A 760 19.87 -6.06 27.94
C MET A 760 19.71 -6.84 29.25
N LEU A 761 18.52 -7.33 29.56
CA LEU A 761 18.25 -8.13 30.77
C LEU A 761 19.02 -9.46 30.72
N ASP A 762 19.00 -10.15 29.57
CA ASP A 762 19.73 -11.39 29.35
C ASP A 762 21.24 -11.18 29.47
N PHE A 763 21.75 -10.07 28.92
CA PHE A 763 23.16 -9.69 29.05
C PHE A 763 23.56 -9.50 30.52
N TYR A 764 22.80 -8.75 31.31
CA TYR A 764 23.11 -8.53 32.73
C TYR A 764 23.05 -9.83 33.56
N GLN A 765 22.10 -10.73 33.25
CA GLN A 765 22.04 -12.05 33.88
C GLN A 765 23.27 -12.89 33.55
N ALA A 766 23.66 -12.94 32.27
CA ALA A 766 24.84 -13.67 31.82
C ALA A 766 26.13 -13.07 32.41
N LEU A 767 26.22 -11.74 32.53
CA LEU A 767 27.39 -11.04 33.04
C LEU A 767 27.66 -11.37 34.51
N VAL A 768 26.65 -11.31 35.37
CA VAL A 768 26.85 -11.58 36.81
C VAL A 768 27.20 -13.04 37.08
N ALA A 769 26.68 -13.96 36.28
CA ALA A 769 27.02 -15.38 36.40
C ALA A 769 28.52 -15.67 36.23
N THR A 770 29.27 -14.78 35.56
CA THR A 770 30.73 -14.94 35.36
C THR A 770 31.58 -14.59 36.58
N ASN A 771 31.02 -13.89 37.58
CA ASN A 771 31.69 -13.45 38.81
C ASN A 771 33.07 -12.77 38.60
N THR A 772 33.13 -11.87 37.62
CA THR A 772 34.36 -11.12 37.26
C THR A 772 34.66 -10.02 38.30
N PRO A 773 35.92 -9.83 38.74
CA PRO A 773 36.27 -8.80 39.73
C PRO A 773 35.95 -7.39 39.21
N GLY A 774 35.17 -6.61 39.99
CA GLY A 774 34.70 -5.27 39.63
C GLY A 774 33.38 -5.22 38.82
N LEU A 775 32.81 -6.38 38.48
CA LEU A 775 31.49 -6.53 37.83
C LEU A 775 30.56 -7.44 38.64
N GLY A 776 30.76 -7.48 39.97
CA GLY A 776 29.91 -8.24 40.87
C GLY A 776 28.50 -7.64 40.99
N TYR A 777 27.59 -8.41 41.56
CA TYR A 777 26.19 -8.01 41.76
C TYR A 777 26.02 -6.61 42.40
N MET A 778 26.72 -6.35 43.51
CA MET A 778 26.63 -5.07 44.23
C MET A 778 27.23 -3.90 43.46
N ASP A 779 28.24 -4.13 42.62
CA ASP A 779 28.88 -3.09 41.83
C ASP A 779 27.97 -2.68 40.66
N LEU A 780 27.39 -3.65 39.94
CA LEU A 780 26.43 -3.37 38.88
C LEU A 780 25.15 -2.71 39.40
N LEU A 781 24.65 -3.15 40.57
CA LEU A 781 23.51 -2.51 41.21
C LEU A 781 23.83 -1.04 41.52
N ARG A 782 24.99 -0.75 42.12
CA ARG A 782 25.43 0.62 42.40
C ARG A 782 25.60 1.45 41.13
N MET A 783 26.03 0.85 40.02
CA MET A 783 26.18 1.56 38.74
C MET A 783 24.83 1.91 38.09
N LEU A 784 23.83 1.03 38.22
CA LEU A 784 22.47 1.24 37.71
C LEU A 784 21.70 2.25 38.56
N THR A 785 21.74 2.10 39.89
CA THR A 785 20.97 2.93 40.83
C THR A 785 21.71 4.21 41.23
N GLY A 786 23.04 4.21 41.25
CA GLY A 786 23.87 5.32 41.77
C GLY A 786 23.47 6.70 41.23
N PRO A 787 23.18 6.86 39.93
CA PRO A 787 22.78 8.14 39.34
C PRO A 787 21.41 8.66 39.78
N VAL A 788 20.55 7.79 40.32
CA VAL A 788 19.30 8.17 41.00
C VAL A 788 19.55 8.57 42.45
N TYR A 789 20.50 7.91 43.11
CA TYR A 789 20.86 8.20 44.51
C TYR A 789 21.79 9.42 44.65
N SER A 790 22.53 9.80 43.60
CA SER A 790 23.41 10.98 43.56
C SER A 790 22.65 12.26 43.20
N GLN A 791 21.71 12.66 44.07
CA GLN A 791 21.04 13.97 44.33
C GLN A 791 21.06 15.18 43.34
N SER A 792 21.52 15.13 42.08
CA SER A 792 21.66 16.34 41.24
C SER A 792 20.63 16.52 40.12
N ALA A 793 19.78 15.53 39.81
CA ALA A 793 18.57 15.70 39.00
C ALA A 793 17.74 14.41 39.07
N ALA A 794 16.41 14.52 39.19
CA ALA A 794 15.54 13.41 38.83
C ALA A 794 15.89 12.95 37.41
N LEU A 795 15.91 11.63 37.16
CA LEU A 795 16.02 11.15 35.78
C LEU A 795 14.88 11.78 34.97
N PRO A 796 15.14 12.31 33.76
CA PRO A 796 14.17 13.11 33.02
C PRO A 796 12.95 12.32 32.54
N HIS A 797 12.98 10.98 32.56
CA HIS A 797 11.98 10.14 31.90
C HIS A 797 11.53 8.94 32.76
N LYS A 798 10.21 8.66 32.75
CA LYS A 798 9.56 7.56 33.50
C LYS A 798 10.07 6.18 33.11
N GLN A 799 10.28 5.96 31.82
CA GLN A 799 10.74 4.68 31.28
C GLN A 799 12.11 4.26 31.84
N ALA A 800 12.99 5.23 32.14
CA ALA A 800 14.31 4.94 32.71
C ALA A 800 14.19 4.22 34.06
N TYR A 801 13.25 4.61 34.92
CA TYR A 801 13.03 3.95 36.19
C TYR A 801 12.52 2.51 36.02
N CYS A 802 11.61 2.28 35.07
CA CYS A 802 11.13 0.94 34.75
C CYS A 802 12.25 0.04 34.18
N SER A 803 13.06 0.56 33.27
CA SER A 803 14.21 -0.15 32.69
C SER A 803 15.24 -0.51 33.76
N ILE A 804 15.58 0.43 34.64
CA ILE A 804 16.50 0.19 35.76
C ILE A 804 15.92 -0.87 36.71
N ALA A 805 14.65 -0.75 37.10
CA ALA A 805 13.97 -1.71 37.97
C ALA A 805 13.98 -3.13 37.38
N LYS A 806 13.72 -3.26 36.07
CA LYS A 806 13.80 -4.55 35.36
C LYS A 806 15.23 -5.10 35.33
N CYS A 807 16.23 -4.26 35.10
CA CYS A 807 17.64 -4.68 35.16
C CYS A 807 18.02 -5.14 36.58
N VAL A 808 17.59 -4.42 37.62
CA VAL A 808 17.80 -4.82 39.02
C VAL A 808 17.14 -6.16 39.28
N ALA A 809 15.89 -6.36 38.86
CA ALA A 809 15.19 -7.63 39.02
C ALA A 809 15.89 -8.79 38.30
N ALA A 810 16.37 -8.56 37.07
CA ALA A 810 17.15 -9.53 36.31
C ALA A 810 18.45 -9.91 37.04
N LEU A 811 19.18 -8.94 37.60
CA LEU A 811 20.37 -9.19 38.43
C LEU A 811 20.02 -9.98 39.70
N THR A 812 18.95 -9.62 40.40
CA THR A 812 18.51 -10.29 41.63
C THR A 812 18.07 -11.73 41.38
N ARG A 813 17.43 -12.00 40.24
CA ARG A 813 17.08 -13.35 39.80
C ARG A 813 18.32 -14.21 39.54
N ALA A 814 19.38 -13.63 38.96
CA ALA A 814 20.63 -14.35 38.73
C ALA A 814 21.41 -14.66 40.02
N CYS A 815 21.23 -13.87 41.09
CA CYS A 815 21.90 -14.03 42.38
C CYS A 815 20.92 -13.96 43.57
N PRO A 816 20.19 -15.06 43.87
CA PRO A 816 19.14 -15.05 44.89
C PRO A 816 19.67 -14.89 46.33
N ALA A 817 20.95 -15.18 46.58
CA ALA A 817 21.55 -15.09 47.91
C ALA A 817 21.64 -13.66 48.47
N GLU A 818 21.86 -12.67 47.59
CA GLU A 818 22.01 -11.25 47.94
C GLU A 818 20.68 -10.47 47.84
N GLY A 819 19.63 -11.11 47.34
CA GLY A 819 18.30 -10.50 47.13
C GLY A 819 17.66 -9.95 48.40
N PRO A 820 17.58 -10.70 49.53
CA PRO A 820 16.95 -10.22 50.75
C PRO A 820 17.57 -8.95 51.35
N ALA A 821 18.90 -8.79 51.23
CA ALA A 821 19.60 -7.61 51.72
C ALA A 821 19.23 -6.35 50.91
N VAL A 822 19.15 -6.49 49.59
CA VAL A 822 18.75 -5.41 48.67
C VAL A 822 17.27 -5.04 48.84
N VAL A 823 16.39 -6.02 48.99
CA VAL A 823 14.97 -5.79 49.30
C VAL A 823 14.82 -5.04 50.63
N GLY A 824 15.60 -5.42 51.66
CA GLY A 824 15.63 -4.72 52.93
C GLY A 824 16.06 -3.25 52.81
N GLN A 825 17.04 -2.95 51.94
CA GLN A 825 17.48 -1.59 51.65
C GLN A 825 16.37 -0.76 50.97
N PHE A 826 15.70 -1.30 49.95
CA PHE A 826 14.61 -0.60 49.27
C PHE A 826 13.41 -0.34 50.19
N ILE A 827 13.09 -1.26 51.11
CA ILE A 827 12.04 -1.04 52.11
C ILE A 827 12.41 0.13 53.03
N GLN A 828 13.66 0.23 53.46
CA GLN A 828 14.14 1.37 54.26
C GLN A 828 14.07 2.69 53.47
N ASP A 829 14.44 2.67 52.19
CA ASP A 829 14.40 3.84 51.32
C ASP A 829 12.97 4.38 51.10
N VAL A 830 11.97 3.50 51.08
CA VAL A 830 10.55 3.89 51.00
C VAL A 830 10.04 4.45 52.33
N LYS A 831 10.46 3.87 53.47
CA LYS A 831 10.07 4.28 54.82
C LYS A 831 10.65 5.63 55.22
N ASN A 832 11.83 5.97 54.70
CA ASN A 832 12.53 7.20 55.02
C ASN A 832 11.83 8.43 54.41
N SER A 833 11.15 9.24 55.24
CA SER A 833 10.45 10.46 54.79
C SER A 833 11.37 11.58 54.28
N ARG A 834 12.69 11.45 54.46
CA ARG A 834 13.73 12.34 53.92
C ARG A 834 14.26 11.89 52.55
N SER A 835 13.79 10.75 52.05
CA SER A 835 14.16 10.20 50.74
C SER A 835 13.47 10.96 49.62
N THR A 836 14.19 11.23 48.53
CA THR A 836 13.64 11.91 47.35
C THR A 836 12.54 11.06 46.71
N ASP A 837 11.49 11.69 46.19
CA ASP A 837 10.39 11.00 45.49
C ASP A 837 10.87 10.08 44.36
N SER A 838 11.95 10.46 43.67
CA SER A 838 12.63 9.68 42.63
C SER A 838 13.23 8.37 43.15
N ILE A 839 13.83 8.39 44.34
CA ILE A 839 14.37 7.19 45.00
C ILE A 839 13.22 6.28 45.44
N ARG A 840 12.15 6.86 46.03
CA ARG A 840 10.95 6.12 46.41
C ARG A 840 10.27 5.47 45.21
N LEU A 841 10.23 6.17 44.07
CA LEU A 841 9.70 5.65 42.80
C LEU A 841 10.52 4.45 42.31
N LEU A 842 11.85 4.59 42.22
CA LEU A 842 12.73 3.50 41.81
C LEU A 842 12.64 2.29 42.74
N ALA A 843 12.61 2.53 44.05
CA ALA A 843 12.52 1.48 45.05
C ALA A 843 11.20 0.69 44.91
N LEU A 844 10.06 1.37 44.77
CA LEU A 844 8.76 0.71 44.55
C LEU A 844 8.73 -0.10 43.25
N LEU A 845 9.22 0.45 42.14
CA LEU A 845 9.27 -0.28 40.86
C LEU A 845 10.20 -1.49 40.94
N SER A 846 11.37 -1.35 41.58
CA SER A 846 12.32 -2.46 41.77
C SER A 846 11.73 -3.56 42.65
N LEU A 847 11.01 -3.20 43.72
CA LEU A 847 10.28 -4.16 44.56
C LEU A 847 9.17 -4.87 43.77
N GLY A 848 8.47 -4.15 42.89
CA GLY A 848 7.46 -4.71 41.99
C GLY A 848 8.03 -5.76 41.03
N GLU A 849 9.09 -5.42 40.29
CA GLU A 849 9.72 -6.31 39.31
C GLU A 849 10.42 -7.51 39.98
N VAL A 850 11.10 -7.30 41.12
CA VAL A 850 11.69 -8.40 41.90
C VAL A 850 10.60 -9.31 42.45
N GLY A 851 9.54 -8.72 43.05
CA GLY A 851 8.43 -9.46 43.64
C GLY A 851 7.53 -10.16 42.63
N HIS A 852 7.60 -9.79 41.35
CA HIS A 852 6.93 -10.52 40.28
C HIS A 852 7.54 -11.92 40.04
N HIS A 853 8.85 -12.06 40.23
CA HIS A 853 9.59 -13.30 39.97
C HIS A 853 10.02 -14.07 41.22
N VAL A 854 10.21 -13.37 42.35
CA VAL A 854 10.72 -13.92 43.61
C VAL A 854 9.65 -13.75 44.70
N ASP A 855 9.46 -14.79 45.51
CA ASP A 855 8.53 -14.71 46.65
C ASP A 855 9.10 -13.81 47.76
N LEU A 856 8.38 -12.72 48.05
CA LEU A 856 8.71 -11.74 49.08
C LEU A 856 7.87 -11.89 50.36
N SER A 857 7.13 -12.99 50.50
CA SER A 857 6.29 -13.30 51.67
C SER A 857 7.04 -13.27 53.02
N GLY A 858 8.36 -13.49 53.01
CA GLY A 858 9.21 -13.47 54.20
C GLY A 858 9.33 -12.11 54.91
N GLN A 859 8.86 -11.01 54.32
CA GLN A 859 8.93 -9.64 54.88
C GLN A 859 7.53 -9.05 55.11
N PRO A 860 6.90 -9.23 56.30
CA PRO A 860 5.52 -8.82 56.54
C PRO A 860 5.33 -7.27 56.54
N GLU A 861 6.40 -6.51 56.78
CA GLU A 861 6.39 -5.05 56.80
C GLU A 861 6.14 -4.43 55.41
N LEU A 862 6.38 -5.19 54.33
CA LEU A 862 6.25 -4.71 52.96
C LEU A 862 4.80 -4.31 52.61
N LYS A 863 3.80 -5.06 53.10
CA LYS A 863 2.37 -4.80 52.83
C LYS A 863 1.95 -3.42 53.37
N THR A 864 2.37 -3.09 54.59
CA THR A 864 2.04 -1.80 55.22
C THR A 864 2.77 -0.64 54.54
N VAL A 865 4.05 -0.83 54.17
CA VAL A 865 4.86 0.21 53.53
C VAL A 865 4.31 0.61 52.16
N ILE A 866 3.87 -0.36 51.35
CA ILE A 866 3.24 -0.08 50.05
C ILE A 866 1.89 0.62 50.22
N LEU A 867 1.08 0.20 51.19
CA LEU A 867 -0.20 0.85 51.48
C LEU A 867 -0.04 2.29 51.99
N ASP A 868 1.01 2.59 52.75
CA ASP A 868 1.31 3.96 53.18
C ASP A 868 1.74 4.84 52.00
N ALA A 869 2.44 4.27 51.01
CA ALA A 869 2.81 4.97 49.79
C ALA A 869 1.60 5.38 48.93
N PHE A 870 0.43 4.75 49.07
CA PHE A 870 -0.82 5.16 48.39
C PHE A 870 -1.34 6.51 48.89
N SER A 871 -0.92 6.95 50.08
CA SER A 871 -1.28 8.24 50.66
C SER A 871 -0.22 9.33 50.41
N SER A 872 0.74 9.08 49.52
CA SER A 872 1.75 10.06 49.11
C SER A 872 1.13 11.25 48.36
N SER A 873 1.79 12.41 48.41
CA SER A 873 1.40 13.61 47.67
C SER A 873 1.69 13.52 46.16
N SER A 874 2.60 12.63 45.75
CA SER A 874 2.99 12.44 44.34
C SER A 874 2.14 11.34 43.67
N GLU A 875 1.53 11.66 42.53
CA GLU A 875 0.79 10.69 41.68
C GLU A 875 1.71 9.59 41.13
N GLU A 876 2.97 9.91 40.84
CA GLU A 876 3.91 8.94 40.29
C GLU A 876 4.23 7.84 41.32
N VAL A 877 4.47 8.23 42.56
CA VAL A 877 4.68 7.30 43.68
C VAL A 877 3.43 6.47 43.94
N LYS A 878 2.23 7.07 43.87
CA LYS A 878 0.95 6.35 44.00
C LYS A 878 0.77 5.28 42.91
N SER A 879 1.05 5.62 41.66
CA SER A 879 0.97 4.68 40.54
C SER A 879 2.00 3.56 40.64
N ALA A 880 3.24 3.88 41.03
CA ALA A 880 4.29 2.87 41.21
C ALA A 880 4.03 1.97 42.43
N ALA A 881 3.44 2.49 43.50
CA ALA A 881 3.00 1.67 44.63
C ALA A 881 1.88 0.70 44.21
N SER A 882 0.93 1.16 43.40
CA SER A 882 -0.13 0.31 42.84
C SER A 882 0.45 -0.79 41.94
N TYR A 883 1.37 -0.43 41.04
CA TYR A 883 2.08 -1.41 40.21
C TYR A 883 2.86 -2.40 41.07
N ALA A 884 3.64 -1.92 42.05
CA ALA A 884 4.42 -2.76 42.94
C ALA A 884 3.53 -3.77 43.69
N LEU A 885 2.41 -3.32 44.26
CA LEU A 885 1.47 -4.22 44.95
C LEU A 885 0.91 -5.30 44.01
N GLY A 886 0.51 -4.90 42.80
CA GLY A 886 -0.01 -5.82 41.79
C GLY A 886 1.04 -6.85 41.35
N SER A 887 2.24 -6.40 41.01
CA SER A 887 3.33 -7.27 40.55
C SER A 887 3.86 -8.18 41.66
N ILE A 888 4.01 -7.69 42.89
CA ILE A 888 4.39 -8.53 44.06
C ILE A 888 3.34 -9.62 44.30
N ALA A 889 2.06 -9.29 44.12
CA ALA A 889 1.00 -10.27 44.28
C ALA A 889 1.08 -11.41 43.26
N VAL A 890 1.72 -11.22 42.10
CA VAL A 890 1.94 -12.31 41.13
C VAL A 890 2.98 -13.32 41.62
N GLY A 891 4.04 -12.87 42.31
CA GLY A 891 5.06 -13.78 42.85
C GLY A 891 4.53 -14.76 43.89
N ASN A 892 3.53 -14.36 44.68
CA ASN A 892 2.81 -15.23 45.61
C ASN A 892 1.31 -14.90 45.66
N LEU A 893 0.60 -15.41 44.65
CA LEU A 893 -0.83 -15.19 44.46
C LEU A 893 -1.73 -15.59 45.65
N PRO A 894 -1.54 -16.76 46.32
CA PRO A 894 -2.48 -17.18 47.36
C PRO A 894 -2.45 -16.30 48.62
N GLU A 895 -1.34 -15.63 48.92
CA GLU A 895 -1.24 -14.79 50.11
C GLU A 895 -1.66 -13.33 49.84
N TYR A 896 -1.28 -12.78 48.69
CA TYR A 896 -1.47 -11.36 48.39
C TYR A 896 -2.79 -11.07 47.67
N LEU A 897 -3.33 -11.97 46.85
CA LEU A 897 -4.59 -11.72 46.13
C LEU A 897 -5.79 -11.58 47.08
N PRO A 898 -6.02 -12.47 48.08
CA PRO A 898 -7.10 -12.30 49.05
C PRO A 898 -6.97 -10.99 49.85
N PHE A 899 -5.73 -10.59 50.17
CA PHE A 899 -5.44 -9.32 50.85
C PHE A 899 -5.87 -8.12 49.99
N VAL A 900 -5.53 -8.10 48.70
CA VAL A 900 -5.96 -7.03 47.78
C VAL A 900 -7.49 -6.95 47.69
N LEU A 901 -8.19 -8.09 47.58
CA LEU A 901 -9.66 -8.12 47.52
C LEU A 901 -10.32 -7.60 48.81
N GLN A 902 -9.73 -7.92 49.97
CA GLN A 902 -10.21 -7.43 51.27
C GLN A 902 -10.07 -5.90 51.38
N GLU A 903 -8.94 -5.35 50.95
CA GLU A 903 -8.68 -3.91 51.02
C GLU A 903 -9.55 -3.11 50.04
N ILE A 904 -9.89 -3.65 48.86
CA ILE A 904 -10.82 -3.01 47.90
C ILE A 904 -12.19 -2.78 48.55
N SER A 905 -12.64 -3.72 49.39
CA SER A 905 -13.92 -3.63 50.10
C SER A 905 -13.93 -2.55 51.21
N SER A 906 -12.76 -2.09 51.66
CA SER A 906 -12.57 -1.14 52.80
C SER A 906 -12.64 0.37 52.41
N SER A 907 -12.97 0.66 51.14
CA SER A 907 -13.54 1.92 50.62
C SER A 907 -12.69 3.21 50.55
N LYS A 908 -11.51 3.35 51.15
CA LYS A 908 -10.74 4.62 51.06
C LYS A 908 -9.73 4.74 49.89
N ARG A 909 -9.36 3.63 49.24
CA ARG A 909 -8.25 3.57 48.26
C ARG A 909 -8.60 2.79 46.98
N GLN A 910 -9.89 2.76 46.62
CA GLN A 910 -10.45 1.85 45.62
C GLN A 910 -9.78 1.97 44.23
N TYR A 911 -9.55 3.19 43.75
CA TYR A 911 -8.98 3.41 42.41
C TYR A 911 -7.61 2.73 42.23
N LEU A 912 -6.66 2.97 43.13
CA LEU A 912 -5.31 2.39 43.06
C LEU A 912 -5.31 0.88 43.32
N LEU A 913 -6.17 0.39 44.21
CA LEU A 913 -6.26 -1.05 44.46
C LEU A 913 -6.84 -1.81 43.26
N LEU A 914 -7.80 -1.22 42.54
CA LEU A 914 -8.32 -1.78 41.29
C LEU A 914 -7.26 -1.78 40.18
N HIS A 915 -6.40 -0.75 40.11
CA HIS A 915 -5.23 -0.78 39.23
C HIS A 915 -4.23 -1.88 39.61
N SER A 916 -4.04 -2.13 40.90
CA SER A 916 -3.19 -3.22 41.39
C SER A 916 -3.78 -4.59 41.02
N LEU A 917 -5.10 -4.74 41.17
CA LEU A 917 -5.83 -5.93 40.74
C LEU A 917 -5.77 -6.12 39.21
N LYS A 918 -5.83 -5.03 38.45
CA LYS A 918 -5.68 -5.08 37.00
C LYS A 918 -4.32 -5.67 36.59
N GLU A 919 -3.26 -5.24 37.26
CA GLU A 919 -1.91 -5.76 37.01
C GLU A 919 -1.87 -7.26 37.28
N ILE A 920 -2.42 -7.72 38.40
CA ILE A 920 -2.54 -9.15 38.73
C ILE A 920 -3.24 -9.92 37.61
N ILE A 921 -4.38 -9.42 37.13
CA ILE A 921 -5.13 -10.10 36.06
C ILE A 921 -4.33 -10.13 34.74
N SER A 922 -3.55 -9.09 34.47
CA SER A 922 -2.83 -8.94 33.20
C SER A 922 -1.53 -9.74 33.13
N SER A 923 -0.80 -9.86 34.25
CA SER A 923 0.53 -10.48 34.28
C SER A 923 0.59 -11.82 35.03
N ALA A 924 -0.47 -12.25 35.72
CA ALA A 924 -0.50 -13.57 36.36
C ALA A 924 -0.63 -14.72 35.35
N SER A 925 -0.13 -15.89 35.74
CA SER A 925 -0.32 -17.12 34.99
C SER A 925 -1.78 -17.59 35.02
N VAL A 926 -2.29 -18.03 33.87
CA VAL A 926 -3.68 -18.50 33.69
C VAL A 926 -4.05 -19.63 34.67
N SER A 927 -3.10 -20.55 34.94
CA SER A 927 -3.29 -21.67 35.86
C SER A 927 -3.41 -21.24 37.32
N GLY A 928 -2.63 -20.24 37.75
CA GLY A 928 -2.66 -19.71 39.11
C GLY A 928 -3.88 -18.86 39.40
N LEU A 929 -4.42 -18.15 38.39
CA LEU A 929 -5.53 -17.21 38.57
C LEU A 929 -6.91 -17.88 38.57
N LYS A 930 -7.07 -19.01 37.87
CA LYS A 930 -8.36 -19.75 37.71
C LYS A 930 -9.15 -19.98 39.02
N PRO A 931 -8.53 -20.35 40.16
CA PRO A 931 -9.25 -20.54 41.43
C PRO A 931 -9.90 -19.27 41.99
N TYR A 932 -9.33 -18.11 41.67
CA TYR A 932 -9.76 -16.82 42.22
C TYR A 932 -10.72 -16.07 41.30
N VAL A 933 -10.90 -16.50 40.05
CA VAL A 933 -11.73 -15.81 39.04
C VAL A 933 -13.13 -15.50 39.55
N GLU A 934 -13.85 -16.46 40.14
CA GLU A 934 -15.21 -16.22 40.65
C GLU A 934 -15.24 -15.20 41.80
N SER A 935 -14.24 -15.23 42.69
CA SER A 935 -14.15 -14.26 43.79
C SER A 935 -13.90 -12.84 43.27
N VAL A 936 -12.98 -12.68 42.32
CA VAL A 936 -12.66 -11.41 41.67
C VAL A 936 -13.87 -10.90 40.87
N TRP A 937 -14.52 -11.79 40.12
CA TRP A 937 -15.70 -11.48 39.32
C TRP A 937 -16.85 -10.95 40.17
N SER A 938 -17.15 -11.61 41.30
CA SER A 938 -18.20 -11.18 42.22
C SER A 938 -17.93 -9.79 42.81
N LEU A 939 -16.67 -9.48 43.12
CA LEU A 939 -16.26 -8.18 43.64
C LEU A 939 -16.40 -7.09 42.56
N LEU A 940 -15.91 -7.34 41.34
CA LEU A 940 -15.98 -6.39 40.23
C LEU A 940 -17.43 -6.06 39.86
N LEU A 941 -18.33 -7.06 39.84
CA LEU A 941 -19.76 -6.84 39.60
C LEU A 941 -20.40 -5.93 40.65
N LYS A 942 -20.05 -6.09 41.92
CA LYS A 942 -20.54 -5.22 43.01
C LYS A 942 -20.10 -3.76 42.83
N HIS A 943 -18.95 -3.54 42.21
CA HIS A 943 -18.39 -2.21 41.94
C HIS A 943 -18.77 -1.64 40.57
N CYS A 944 -19.60 -2.32 39.76
CA CYS A 944 -20.08 -1.80 38.47
C CYS A 944 -21.07 -0.62 38.62
N GLU A 945 -21.66 -0.42 39.79
CA GLU A 945 -22.66 0.62 40.05
C GLU A 945 -22.10 1.87 40.75
N CYS A 946 -20.77 2.02 40.83
CA CYS A 946 -20.17 3.19 41.47
C CYS A 946 -20.40 4.48 40.65
N GLN A 947 -20.65 5.60 41.32
CA GLN A 947 -20.93 6.88 40.65
C GLN A 947 -19.73 7.40 39.84
N GLU A 948 -18.50 7.18 40.33
CA GLU A 948 -17.28 7.61 39.64
C GLU A 948 -17.06 6.84 38.33
N GLU A 949 -16.99 7.57 37.21
CA GLU A 949 -16.75 7.01 35.87
C GLU A 949 -15.35 6.38 35.74
N GLY A 950 -14.33 7.01 36.33
CA GLY A 950 -12.95 6.50 36.30
C GLY A 950 -12.85 5.10 36.91
N THR A 951 -13.45 4.89 38.07
CA THR A 951 -13.50 3.59 38.75
C THR A 951 -14.27 2.55 37.93
N ARG A 952 -15.41 2.93 37.31
CA ARG A 952 -16.16 2.04 36.40
C ARG A 952 -15.33 1.59 35.20
N ASN A 953 -14.51 2.46 34.64
CA ASN A 953 -13.64 2.12 33.51
C ASN A 953 -12.56 1.10 33.90
N VAL A 954 -11.94 1.24 35.08
CA VAL A 954 -10.94 0.26 35.56
C VAL A 954 -11.60 -1.08 35.85
N VAL A 955 -12.79 -1.08 36.44
CA VAL A 955 -13.59 -2.31 36.66
C VAL A 955 -13.94 -2.97 35.33
N ALA A 956 -14.39 -2.20 34.34
CA ALA A 956 -14.69 -2.70 33.00
C ALA A 956 -13.44 -3.28 32.32
N GLU A 957 -12.29 -2.62 32.44
CA GLU A 957 -11.01 -3.13 31.92
C GLU A 957 -10.64 -4.47 32.60
N CYS A 958 -10.80 -4.58 33.92
CA CYS A 958 -10.58 -5.84 34.65
C CYS A 958 -11.53 -6.95 34.19
N LEU A 959 -12.82 -6.66 34.00
CA LEU A 959 -13.81 -7.62 33.51
C LEU A 959 -13.48 -8.08 32.08
N GLY A 960 -13.06 -7.16 31.20
CA GLY A 960 -12.61 -7.49 29.85
C GLY A 960 -11.41 -8.42 29.87
N LYS A 961 -10.37 -8.08 30.65
CA LYS A 961 -9.17 -8.93 30.79
C LYS A 961 -9.46 -10.30 31.40
N LEU A 962 -10.35 -10.40 32.40
CA LEU A 962 -10.79 -11.68 32.95
C LEU A 962 -11.54 -12.53 31.92
N THR A 963 -12.35 -11.89 31.07
CA THR A 963 -13.11 -12.60 30.02
C THR A 963 -12.17 -13.25 28.99
N LEU A 964 -10.97 -12.70 28.77
CA LEU A 964 -9.97 -13.33 27.90
C LEU A 964 -9.43 -14.67 28.44
N ILE A 965 -9.58 -14.95 29.75
CA ILE A 965 -9.07 -16.17 30.39
C ILE A 965 -10.01 -17.36 30.13
N ASP A 966 -11.32 -17.14 30.23
CA ASP A 966 -12.36 -18.15 29.99
C ASP A 966 -13.56 -17.53 29.25
N PRO A 967 -13.43 -17.30 27.92
CA PRO A 967 -14.43 -16.56 27.15
C PRO A 967 -15.76 -17.31 27.03
N GLU A 968 -15.74 -18.64 26.97
CA GLU A 968 -16.95 -19.47 26.78
C GLU A 968 -17.95 -19.33 27.92
N THR A 969 -17.46 -19.23 29.17
CA THR A 969 -18.32 -19.09 30.36
C THR A 969 -18.65 -17.64 30.70
N LEU A 970 -17.67 -16.74 30.57
CA LEU A 970 -17.77 -15.36 31.06
C LEU A 970 -18.45 -14.42 30.06
N LEU A 971 -18.28 -14.61 28.76
CA LEU A 971 -18.91 -13.74 27.74
C LEU A 971 -20.45 -13.85 27.75
N PRO A 972 -21.07 -15.05 27.85
CA PRO A 972 -22.52 -15.17 28.03
C PRO A 972 -23.01 -14.52 29.32
N ARG A 973 -22.21 -14.55 30.40
CA ARG A 973 -22.55 -13.89 31.66
C ARG A 973 -22.60 -12.38 31.47
N LEU A 974 -21.62 -11.77 30.78
CA LEU A 974 -21.66 -10.35 30.42
C LEU A 974 -22.89 -10.01 29.57
N LYS A 975 -23.21 -10.83 28.56
CA LYS A 975 -24.40 -10.66 27.74
C LYS A 975 -25.69 -10.61 28.57
N GLY A 976 -25.79 -11.44 29.62
CA GLY A 976 -26.94 -11.43 30.53
C GLY A 976 -27.16 -10.10 31.27
N TYR A 977 -26.09 -9.35 31.56
CA TYR A 977 -26.18 -8.05 32.23
C TYR A 977 -26.64 -6.91 31.32
N LEU A 978 -26.72 -7.12 30.00
CA LEU A 978 -27.32 -6.13 29.08
C LEU A 978 -28.81 -5.90 29.35
N LEU A 979 -29.50 -6.91 29.92
CA LEU A 979 -30.91 -6.84 30.28
C LEU A 979 -31.17 -6.25 31.67
N SER A 980 -30.11 -5.85 32.39
CA SER A 980 -30.25 -5.28 33.73
C SER A 980 -30.86 -3.86 33.68
N GLY A 981 -31.63 -3.52 34.73
CA GLY A 981 -32.33 -2.23 34.80
C GLY A 981 -31.44 -1.01 35.08
N SER A 982 -30.17 -1.20 35.46
CA SER A 982 -29.25 -0.09 35.76
C SER A 982 -28.47 0.35 34.52
N SER A 983 -28.43 1.67 34.26
CA SER A 983 -27.66 2.26 33.15
C SER A 983 -26.15 2.08 33.30
N TYR A 984 -25.67 2.13 34.54
CA TYR A 984 -24.25 1.94 34.88
C TYR A 984 -23.78 0.52 34.57
N ALA A 985 -24.54 -0.53 34.92
CA ALA A 985 -24.17 -1.91 34.62
C ALA A 985 -24.11 -2.15 33.11
N ARG A 986 -25.11 -1.66 32.36
CA ARG A 986 -25.12 -1.73 30.88
C ARG A 986 -23.88 -1.04 30.29
N SER A 987 -23.53 0.16 30.77
CA SER A 987 -22.32 0.87 30.33
C SER A 987 -21.02 0.11 30.66
N SER A 988 -20.86 -0.38 31.90
CA SER A 988 -19.65 -1.09 32.31
C SER A 988 -19.43 -2.39 31.54
N VAL A 989 -20.51 -3.11 31.20
CA VAL A 989 -20.45 -4.35 30.43
C VAL A 989 -20.06 -4.12 28.98
N VAL A 990 -20.64 -3.10 28.33
CA VAL A 990 -20.26 -2.73 26.95
C VAL A 990 -18.81 -2.23 26.92
N THR A 991 -18.39 -1.42 27.90
CA THR A 991 -16.98 -1.02 28.05
C THR A 991 -16.05 -2.22 28.32
N ALA A 992 -16.51 -3.24 29.06
CA ALA A 992 -15.71 -4.44 29.29
C ALA A 992 -15.46 -5.22 27.99
N VAL A 993 -16.49 -5.35 27.15
CA VAL A 993 -16.35 -5.97 25.82
C VAL A 993 -15.38 -5.17 24.94
N LYS A 994 -15.38 -3.83 25.00
CA LYS A 994 -14.39 -3.01 24.30
C LYS A 994 -12.94 -3.43 24.64
N PHE A 995 -12.64 -3.69 25.91
CA PHE A 995 -11.30 -4.10 26.34
C PHE A 995 -10.95 -5.56 26.02
N THR A 996 -11.89 -6.36 25.50
CA THR A 996 -11.60 -7.67 24.91
C THR A 996 -11.12 -7.58 23.46
N ILE A 997 -11.36 -6.45 22.80
CA ILE A 997 -10.99 -6.23 21.39
C ILE A 997 -9.50 -5.85 21.33
N SER A 998 -8.67 -6.83 20.97
CA SER A 998 -7.24 -6.64 20.68
C SER A 998 -7.00 -6.45 19.19
N ASP A 999 -5.90 -5.79 18.84
CA ASP A 999 -5.41 -5.60 17.46
C ASP A 999 -5.02 -6.94 16.81
N GLN A 1000 -4.35 -7.82 17.56
CA GLN A 1000 -4.01 -9.16 17.07
C GLN A 1000 -5.22 -10.11 17.14
N PRO A 1001 -5.32 -11.10 16.21
CA PRO A 1001 -6.37 -12.11 16.26
C PRO A 1001 -6.22 -12.94 17.55
N GLN A 1002 -7.32 -13.14 18.25
CA GLN A 1002 -7.38 -13.82 19.55
C GLN A 1002 -8.42 -14.94 19.52
N PRO A 1003 -8.29 -15.98 20.36
CA PRO A 1003 -9.24 -17.09 20.42
C PRO A 1003 -10.69 -16.68 20.74
N ILE A 1004 -10.89 -15.49 21.32
CA ILE A 1004 -12.23 -14.95 21.62
C ILE A 1004 -12.97 -14.46 20.36
N ASP A 1005 -12.27 -14.18 19.26
CA ASP A 1005 -12.85 -13.49 18.11
C ASP A 1005 -14.04 -14.20 17.45
N PRO A 1006 -14.04 -15.54 17.25
CA PRO A 1006 -15.18 -16.24 16.65
C PRO A 1006 -16.43 -16.15 17.54
N LEU A 1007 -16.25 -16.32 18.85
CA LEU A 1007 -17.34 -16.21 19.83
C LEU A 1007 -17.85 -14.77 19.93
N LEU A 1008 -16.93 -13.80 19.88
CA LEU A 1008 -17.25 -12.39 19.95
C LEU A 1008 -17.96 -11.92 18.68
N LYS A 1009 -17.60 -12.40 17.48
CA LYS A 1009 -18.30 -12.14 16.22
C LYS A 1009 -19.79 -12.49 16.32
N ASN A 1010 -20.12 -13.62 16.96
CA ASN A 1010 -21.51 -14.05 17.18
C ASN A 1010 -22.26 -13.19 18.21
N CYS A 1011 -21.57 -12.64 19.20
CA CYS A 1011 -22.20 -11.93 20.32
C CYS A 1011 -22.19 -10.40 20.18
N ILE A 1012 -21.26 -9.83 19.42
CA ILE A 1012 -21.03 -8.38 19.35
C ILE A 1012 -22.25 -7.60 18.85
N GLY A 1013 -23.03 -8.20 17.95
CA GLY A 1013 -24.29 -7.62 17.47
C GLY A 1013 -25.28 -7.34 18.60
N ASP A 1014 -25.31 -8.16 19.65
CA ASP A 1014 -26.20 -7.93 20.79
C ASP A 1014 -25.73 -6.78 21.69
N PHE A 1015 -24.42 -6.58 21.82
CA PHE A 1015 -23.87 -5.41 22.51
C PHE A 1015 -24.12 -4.13 21.69
N LEU A 1016 -24.03 -4.18 20.37
CA LEU A 1016 -24.26 -3.02 19.50
C LEU A 1016 -25.73 -2.59 19.42
N LYS A 1017 -26.69 -3.48 19.69
CA LYS A 1017 -28.12 -3.10 19.85
C LYS A 1017 -28.34 -2.06 20.95
N THR A 1018 -27.42 -1.93 21.91
CA THR A 1018 -27.46 -0.87 22.93
C THR A 1018 -27.25 0.55 22.36
N LEU A 1019 -26.99 0.69 21.07
CA LEU A 1019 -27.09 1.98 20.37
C LEU A 1019 -28.52 2.57 20.41
N GLU A 1020 -29.55 1.75 20.60
CA GLU A 1020 -30.94 2.20 20.71
C GLU A 1020 -31.39 2.48 22.16
N ASP A 1021 -30.50 2.33 23.13
CA ASP A 1021 -30.81 2.41 24.57
C ASP A 1021 -31.41 3.77 24.98
N PRO A 1022 -32.35 3.87 25.94
CA PRO A 1022 -32.87 5.18 26.36
C PRO A 1022 -31.80 6.12 26.94
N ASP A 1023 -30.71 5.59 27.52
CA ASP A 1023 -29.68 6.40 28.18
C ASP A 1023 -28.58 6.87 27.22
N LEU A 1024 -28.31 8.18 27.18
CA LEU A 1024 -27.30 8.79 26.30
C LEU A 1024 -25.88 8.22 26.53
N ASN A 1025 -25.53 7.98 27.80
CA ASN A 1025 -24.20 7.47 28.16
C ASN A 1025 -23.96 6.05 27.64
N VAL A 1026 -25.00 5.21 27.62
CA VAL A 1026 -24.92 3.84 27.11
C VAL A 1026 -24.69 3.88 25.59
N ARG A 1027 -25.45 4.73 24.87
CA ARG A 1027 -25.23 4.93 23.42
C ARG A 1027 -23.83 5.41 23.08
N ARG A 1028 -23.31 6.36 23.87
CA ARG A 1028 -21.94 6.88 23.70
C ARG A 1028 -20.91 5.76 23.86
N VAL A 1029 -21.04 4.93 24.89
CA VAL A 1029 -20.14 3.79 25.13
C VAL A 1029 -20.27 2.75 24.01
N ALA A 1030 -21.47 2.49 23.50
CA ALA A 1030 -21.70 1.59 22.39
C ALA A 1030 -21.01 2.10 21.10
N LEU A 1031 -21.09 3.40 20.79
CA LEU A 1031 -20.36 4.02 19.68
C LEU A 1031 -18.84 3.91 19.87
N VAL A 1032 -18.32 4.19 21.07
CA VAL A 1032 -16.88 4.06 21.35
C VAL A 1032 -16.41 2.60 21.21
N THR A 1033 -17.25 1.64 21.57
CA THR A 1033 -16.98 0.20 21.41
C THR A 1033 -16.99 -0.20 19.95
N PHE A 1034 -17.98 0.28 19.19
CA PHE A 1034 -18.04 0.14 17.74
C PHE A 1034 -16.80 0.75 17.07
N ASN A 1035 -16.39 1.95 17.48
CA ASN A 1035 -15.19 2.61 16.97
C ASN A 1035 -13.93 1.78 17.22
N SER A 1036 -13.79 1.26 18.44
CA SER A 1036 -12.67 0.40 18.82
C SER A 1036 -12.65 -0.90 18.02
N ALA A 1037 -13.83 -1.49 17.75
CA ALA A 1037 -13.97 -2.67 16.90
C ALA A 1037 -13.61 -2.35 15.44
N ALA A 1038 -14.14 -1.26 14.89
CA ALA A 1038 -13.89 -0.84 13.51
C ALA A 1038 -12.42 -0.43 13.25
N HIS A 1039 -11.72 0.09 14.26
CA HIS A 1039 -10.31 0.47 14.17
C HIS A 1039 -9.39 -0.75 14.28
N ASN A 1040 -9.52 -1.54 15.35
CA ASN A 1040 -8.58 -2.61 15.66
C ASN A 1040 -8.93 -3.93 14.97
N LYS A 1041 -10.22 -4.22 14.76
CA LYS A 1041 -10.67 -5.51 14.23
C LYS A 1041 -11.95 -5.42 13.39
N PRO A 1042 -11.84 -4.94 12.15
CA PRO A 1042 -12.99 -4.72 11.28
C PRO A 1042 -13.77 -6.00 10.93
N SER A 1043 -13.13 -7.17 11.00
CA SER A 1043 -13.75 -8.48 10.71
C SER A 1043 -14.98 -8.78 11.57
N LEU A 1044 -15.02 -8.27 12.80
CA LEU A 1044 -16.16 -8.41 13.71
C LEU A 1044 -17.38 -7.59 13.29
N ILE A 1045 -17.16 -6.52 12.53
CA ILE A 1045 -18.18 -5.52 12.21
C ILE A 1045 -18.69 -5.63 10.77
N ARG A 1046 -17.88 -6.16 9.84
CA ARG A 1046 -18.18 -6.21 8.39
C ARG A 1046 -19.55 -6.77 8.01
N GLU A 1047 -20.07 -7.75 8.73
CA GLU A 1047 -21.40 -8.34 8.49
C GLU A 1047 -22.54 -7.57 9.16
N LEU A 1048 -22.22 -6.79 10.19
CA LEU A 1048 -23.19 -6.02 10.96
C LEU A 1048 -23.36 -4.59 10.43
N LEU A 1049 -22.49 -4.13 9.52
CA LEU A 1049 -22.52 -2.78 8.94
C LEU A 1049 -23.90 -2.42 8.36
N ASP A 1050 -24.55 -3.33 7.61
CA ASP A 1050 -25.84 -3.03 6.98
C ASP A 1050 -26.92 -2.61 8.00
N SER A 1051 -26.93 -3.24 9.17
CA SER A 1051 -27.85 -2.88 10.27
C SER A 1051 -27.34 -1.67 11.08
N THR A 1052 -26.06 -1.68 11.45
CA THR A 1052 -25.46 -0.71 12.37
C THR A 1052 -25.26 0.68 11.77
N LEU A 1053 -24.99 0.79 10.46
CA LEU A 1053 -24.78 2.07 9.77
C LEU A 1053 -26.01 2.98 9.86
N THR A 1054 -27.21 2.41 9.77
CA THR A 1054 -28.45 3.18 9.91
C THR A 1054 -28.56 3.81 11.30
N HIS A 1055 -28.22 3.06 12.36
CA HIS A 1055 -28.21 3.57 13.73
C HIS A 1055 -27.09 4.61 13.94
N LEU A 1056 -25.90 4.36 13.40
CA LEU A 1056 -24.77 5.29 13.43
C LEU A 1056 -25.15 6.65 12.81
N TYR A 1057 -25.70 6.63 11.61
CA TYR A 1057 -26.13 7.83 10.88
C TYR A 1057 -27.30 8.56 11.53
N ASN A 1058 -28.16 7.85 12.27
CA ASN A 1058 -29.20 8.51 13.05
C ASN A 1058 -28.62 9.29 14.23
N GLU A 1059 -27.53 8.81 14.85
CA GLU A 1059 -26.85 9.52 15.93
C GLU A 1059 -25.94 10.66 15.46
N THR A 1060 -25.75 10.88 14.15
CA THR A 1060 -25.09 12.10 13.65
C THR A 1060 -26.02 13.32 13.61
N LYS A 1061 -27.34 13.11 13.73
CA LYS A 1061 -28.34 14.18 13.61
C LYS A 1061 -28.45 15.02 14.88
N VAL A 1062 -28.69 16.31 14.71
CA VAL A 1062 -28.89 17.25 15.82
C VAL A 1062 -30.25 17.02 16.47
N ARG A 1063 -30.26 16.63 17.74
CA ARG A 1063 -31.47 16.48 18.57
C ARG A 1063 -31.73 17.75 19.37
N LYS A 1064 -32.72 18.54 18.96
CA LYS A 1064 -33.01 19.84 19.57
C LYS A 1064 -33.48 19.72 21.03
N GLU A 1065 -34.03 18.58 21.41
CA GLU A 1065 -34.46 18.30 22.78
C GLU A 1065 -33.32 18.20 23.80
N LEU A 1066 -32.07 18.00 23.34
CA LEU A 1066 -30.87 17.93 24.20
C LEU A 1066 -30.12 19.26 24.30
N ILE A 1067 -30.61 20.30 23.64
CA ILE A 1067 -29.99 21.62 23.60
C ILE A 1067 -30.77 22.56 24.52
N ARG A 1068 -30.06 23.15 25.49
CA ARG A 1068 -30.60 24.17 26.38
C ARG A 1068 -29.76 25.44 26.31
N GLU A 1069 -30.43 26.59 26.26
CA GLU A 1069 -29.77 27.89 26.35
C GLU A 1069 -29.76 28.37 27.81
N VAL A 1070 -28.57 28.67 28.33
CA VAL A 1070 -28.40 29.38 29.59
C VAL A 1070 -28.15 30.84 29.26
N GLU A 1071 -29.15 31.68 29.48
CA GLU A 1071 -29.08 33.12 29.22
C GLU A 1071 -28.57 33.87 30.46
N MET A 1072 -27.52 34.66 30.28
CA MET A 1072 -26.93 35.54 31.29
C MET A 1072 -26.86 36.97 30.73
N GLY A 1073 -27.99 37.68 30.76
CA GLY A 1073 -28.10 39.02 30.18
C GLY A 1073 -27.98 38.98 28.64
N PRO A 1074 -27.01 39.68 28.01
CA PRO A 1074 -26.80 39.61 26.56
C PRO A 1074 -26.06 38.34 26.10
N PHE A 1075 -25.54 37.52 27.03
CA PHE A 1075 -24.81 36.29 26.72
C PHE A 1075 -25.75 35.09 26.72
N LYS A 1076 -25.69 34.30 25.64
CA LYS A 1076 -26.40 33.03 25.52
C LYS A 1076 -25.36 31.91 25.43
N HIS A 1077 -25.36 31.01 26.42
CA HIS A 1077 -24.51 29.83 26.40
C HIS A 1077 -25.37 28.60 26.06
N THR A 1078 -25.17 28.04 24.89
CA THR A 1078 -25.82 26.81 24.44
C THR A 1078 -25.10 25.61 25.05
N VAL A 1079 -25.78 24.86 25.91
CA VAL A 1079 -25.32 23.56 26.41
C VAL A 1079 -26.02 22.48 25.60
N ASP A 1080 -25.24 21.70 24.85
CA ASP A 1080 -25.72 20.60 24.04
C ASP A 1080 -25.23 19.28 24.63
N ASP A 1081 -26.12 18.60 25.36
CA ASP A 1081 -25.80 17.32 26.02
C ASP A 1081 -25.66 16.17 24.99
N GLY A 1082 -26.05 16.38 23.73
CA GLY A 1082 -25.91 15.43 22.62
C GLY A 1082 -24.61 15.58 21.81
N LEU A 1083 -23.81 16.61 22.09
CA LEU A 1083 -22.60 16.92 21.31
C LEU A 1083 -21.56 15.79 21.35
N ASP A 1084 -21.29 15.22 22.53
CA ASP A 1084 -20.31 14.14 22.70
C ASP A 1084 -20.71 12.86 21.98
N LEU A 1085 -22.02 12.57 21.92
CA LEU A 1085 -22.56 11.43 21.17
C LEU A 1085 -22.36 11.61 19.67
N ARG A 1086 -22.70 12.79 19.14
CA ARG A 1086 -22.51 13.14 17.72
C ARG A 1086 -21.04 13.10 17.34
N LYS A 1087 -20.16 13.62 18.20
CA LYS A 1087 -18.71 13.58 17.99
C LYS A 1087 -18.21 12.13 17.88
N ALA A 1088 -18.62 11.26 18.80
CA ALA A 1088 -18.28 9.83 18.73
C ALA A 1088 -18.80 9.17 17.44
N ALA A 1089 -19.99 9.55 16.95
CA ALA A 1089 -20.53 9.03 15.69
C ALA A 1089 -19.69 9.46 14.47
N PHE A 1090 -19.28 10.74 14.39
CA PHE A 1090 -18.39 11.20 13.33
C PHE A 1090 -16.98 10.58 13.43
N GLU A 1091 -16.47 10.33 14.64
CA GLU A 1091 -15.21 9.60 14.83
C GLU A 1091 -15.32 8.16 14.29
N CYS A 1092 -16.43 7.47 14.56
CA CYS A 1092 -16.69 6.14 13.98
C CYS A 1092 -16.72 6.21 12.46
N MET A 1093 -17.41 7.20 11.89
CA MET A 1093 -17.45 7.41 10.44
C MET A 1093 -16.04 7.62 9.87
N TYR A 1094 -15.20 8.42 10.52
CA TYR A 1094 -13.81 8.62 10.12
C TYR A 1094 -13.00 7.32 10.17
N THR A 1095 -13.15 6.51 11.22
CA THR A 1095 -12.47 5.21 11.32
C THR A 1095 -12.93 4.22 10.25
N LEU A 1096 -14.21 4.23 9.87
CA LEU A 1096 -14.74 3.36 8.82
C LEU A 1096 -14.16 3.64 7.43
N LEU A 1097 -13.68 4.86 7.16
CA LEU A 1097 -12.97 5.19 5.91
C LEU A 1097 -11.69 4.37 5.75
N ASP A 1098 -11.00 4.08 6.85
CA ASP A 1098 -9.70 3.44 6.82
C ASP A 1098 -9.82 1.92 6.70
N SER A 1099 -10.90 1.32 7.21
CA SER A 1099 -10.98 -0.14 7.37
C SER A 1099 -12.09 -0.84 6.58
N CYS A 1100 -13.21 -0.16 6.29
CA CYS A 1100 -14.43 -0.80 5.75
C CYS A 1100 -15.04 -0.07 4.55
N LEU A 1101 -14.25 0.67 3.76
CA LEU A 1101 -14.74 1.49 2.65
C LEU A 1101 -15.62 0.72 1.64
N ASP A 1102 -15.26 -0.54 1.34
CA ASP A 1102 -15.92 -1.35 0.30
C ASP A 1102 -17.41 -1.64 0.56
N ARG A 1103 -17.82 -1.67 1.84
CA ARG A 1103 -19.20 -1.95 2.26
C ARG A 1103 -20.00 -0.67 2.51
N LEU A 1104 -19.38 0.50 2.45
CA LEU A 1104 -20.06 1.77 2.69
C LEU A 1104 -20.73 2.25 1.41
N ASP A 1105 -22.00 2.63 1.51
CA ASP A 1105 -22.55 3.49 0.47
C ASP A 1105 -22.04 4.93 0.67
N ILE A 1106 -21.00 5.21 -0.13
CA ILE A 1106 -20.30 6.50 -0.22
C ILE A 1106 -21.27 7.68 -0.35
N PHE A 1107 -22.41 7.53 -1.05
CA PHE A 1107 -23.33 8.65 -1.24
C PHE A 1107 -24.14 9.00 0.01
N THR A 1108 -24.66 8.01 0.73
CA THR A 1108 -25.24 8.23 2.07
C THR A 1108 -24.19 8.79 3.02
N PHE A 1109 -22.97 8.24 2.99
CA PHE A 1109 -21.87 8.73 3.80
C PHE A 1109 -21.61 10.22 3.55
N LEU A 1110 -21.54 10.65 2.29
CA LEU A 1110 -21.35 12.05 1.91
C LEU A 1110 -22.51 12.96 2.33
N ASN A 1111 -23.76 12.48 2.39
CA ASN A 1111 -24.87 13.27 2.95
C ASN A 1111 -24.61 13.63 4.41
N HIS A 1112 -24.17 12.66 5.21
CA HIS A 1112 -23.89 12.88 6.63
C HIS A 1112 -22.65 13.74 6.86
N VAL A 1113 -21.63 13.62 5.99
CA VAL A 1113 -20.49 14.54 5.99
C VAL A 1113 -20.95 15.97 5.67
N GLU A 1114 -21.83 16.17 4.69
CA GLU A 1114 -22.40 17.49 4.37
C GLU A 1114 -23.08 18.14 5.58
N ASP A 1115 -23.86 17.36 6.34
CA ASP A 1115 -24.50 17.83 7.58
C ASP A 1115 -23.47 18.20 8.65
N GLY A 1116 -22.41 17.40 8.79
CA GLY A 1116 -21.32 17.64 9.74
C GLY A 1116 -20.50 18.91 9.45
N LEU A 1117 -20.36 19.31 8.18
CA LEU A 1117 -19.71 20.57 7.80
C LEU A 1117 -20.47 21.81 8.29
N LYS A 1118 -21.75 21.67 8.59
CA LYS A 1118 -22.62 22.76 9.07
C LYS A 1118 -22.72 22.80 10.61
N ASP A 1119 -22.16 21.81 11.31
CA ASP A 1119 -22.35 21.55 12.74
C ASP A 1119 -21.42 22.38 13.66
N HIS A 1120 -21.22 21.91 14.91
CA HIS A 1120 -20.33 22.49 15.91
C HIS A 1120 -18.85 22.47 15.47
N TYR A 1121 -18.04 23.35 16.06
CA TYR A 1121 -16.62 23.52 15.77
C TYR A 1121 -15.80 22.21 15.76
N ASP A 1122 -15.95 21.38 16.79
CA ASP A 1122 -15.17 20.13 16.91
C ASP A 1122 -15.53 19.10 15.83
N ILE A 1123 -16.80 19.06 15.43
CA ILE A 1123 -17.30 18.18 14.36
C ILE A 1123 -16.86 18.70 12.99
N LYS A 1124 -16.85 20.02 12.79
CA LYS A 1124 -16.33 20.65 11.56
C LYS A 1124 -14.87 20.31 11.32
N MET A 1125 -14.04 20.37 12.36
CA MET A 1125 -12.61 20.01 12.25
C MET A 1125 -12.43 18.56 11.79
N LEU A 1126 -13.20 17.63 12.35
CA LEU A 1126 -13.15 16.22 11.97
C LEU A 1126 -13.68 15.99 10.55
N THR A 1127 -14.77 16.67 10.16
CA THR A 1127 -15.38 16.52 8.83
C THR A 1127 -14.56 17.16 7.72
N PHE A 1128 -13.82 18.25 7.98
CA PHE A 1128 -12.82 18.77 7.04
C PHE A 1128 -11.70 17.77 6.79
N LEU A 1129 -11.24 17.07 7.84
CA LEU A 1129 -10.26 16.00 7.69
C LEU A 1129 -10.83 14.79 6.94
N MET A 1130 -12.08 14.41 7.21
CA MET A 1130 -12.80 13.37 6.46
C MET A 1130 -12.91 13.74 4.98
N LEU A 1131 -13.25 14.99 4.64
CA LEU A 1131 -13.27 15.45 3.26
C LEU A 1131 -11.90 15.33 2.59
N ALA A 1132 -10.83 15.76 3.26
CA ALA A 1132 -9.48 15.64 2.72
C ALA A 1132 -9.09 14.18 2.43
N ARG A 1133 -9.48 13.24 3.30
CA ARG A 1133 -9.32 11.79 3.07
C ARG A 1133 -10.21 11.26 1.94
N LEU A 1134 -11.48 11.68 1.87
CA LEU A 1134 -12.39 11.24 0.80
C LEU A 1134 -11.91 11.71 -0.57
N SER A 1135 -11.25 12.87 -0.64
CA SER A 1135 -10.63 13.38 -1.86
C SER A 1135 -9.55 12.45 -2.42
N SER A 1136 -8.81 11.72 -1.57
CA SER A 1136 -7.82 10.73 -2.01
C SER A 1136 -8.42 9.34 -2.22
N LEU A 1137 -9.33 8.90 -1.34
CA LEU A 1137 -9.90 7.55 -1.35
C LEU A 1137 -10.95 7.33 -2.45
N CYS A 1138 -11.89 8.26 -2.61
CA CYS A 1138 -12.97 8.14 -3.59
C CYS A 1138 -13.19 9.45 -4.38
N PRO A 1139 -12.20 9.88 -5.21
CA PRO A 1139 -12.23 11.19 -5.88
C PRO A 1139 -13.45 11.36 -6.79
N SER A 1140 -13.89 10.28 -7.45
CA SER A 1140 -15.03 10.28 -8.37
C SER A 1140 -16.36 10.59 -7.70
N ALA A 1141 -16.61 10.01 -6.52
CA ALA A 1141 -17.85 10.23 -5.78
C ALA A 1141 -17.90 11.63 -5.14
N VAL A 1142 -16.74 12.12 -4.68
CA VAL A 1142 -16.59 13.49 -4.17
C VAL A 1142 -16.81 14.51 -5.29
N LEU A 1143 -16.24 14.28 -6.47
CA LEU A 1143 -16.41 15.17 -7.62
C LEU A 1143 -17.88 15.34 -8.01
N GLN A 1144 -18.66 14.26 -8.00
CA GLN A 1144 -20.10 14.31 -8.32
C GLN A 1144 -20.91 15.18 -7.34
N ARG A 1145 -20.44 15.36 -6.10
CA ARG A 1145 -21.11 16.15 -5.07
C ARG A 1145 -20.34 17.41 -4.66
N LEU A 1146 -19.29 17.74 -5.40
CA LEU A 1146 -18.38 18.84 -5.09
C LEU A 1146 -19.15 20.14 -4.83
N ASP A 1147 -20.14 20.43 -5.66
CA ASP A 1147 -20.98 21.63 -5.58
C ASP A 1147 -21.70 21.78 -4.23
N ARG A 1148 -22.16 20.67 -3.62
CA ARG A 1148 -22.85 20.68 -2.31
C ARG A 1148 -21.87 20.80 -1.14
N LEU A 1149 -20.64 20.30 -1.31
CA LEU A 1149 -19.60 20.30 -0.27
C LEU A 1149 -18.86 21.64 -0.19
N VAL A 1150 -18.77 22.37 -1.31
CA VAL A 1150 -18.12 23.68 -1.39
C VAL A 1150 -18.91 24.77 -0.68
N GLU A 1151 -20.25 24.71 -0.67
CA GLU A 1151 -21.08 25.74 -0.05
C GLU A 1151 -20.87 25.87 1.49
N PRO A 1152 -20.85 24.78 2.29
CA PRO A 1152 -20.49 24.84 3.71
C PRO A 1152 -19.06 25.35 3.97
N LEU A 1153 -18.11 24.99 3.10
CA LEU A 1153 -16.72 25.45 3.20
C LEU A 1153 -16.64 26.97 2.95
N ARG A 1154 -17.35 27.46 1.93
CA ARG A 1154 -17.46 28.89 1.62
C ARG A 1154 -18.10 29.67 2.77
N ALA A 1155 -19.18 29.15 3.35
CA ALA A 1155 -19.83 29.76 4.50
C ALA A 1155 -18.87 29.89 5.70
N THR A 1156 -18.09 28.85 5.98
CA THR A 1156 -17.09 28.84 7.05
C THR A 1156 -16.02 29.91 6.84
N CYS A 1157 -15.47 30.01 5.62
CA CYS A 1157 -14.45 31.01 5.30
C CYS A 1157 -14.96 32.47 5.33
N THR A 1158 -16.28 32.67 5.12
CA THR A 1158 -16.91 33.99 5.03
C THR A 1158 -17.46 34.49 6.37
N THR A 1159 -17.62 33.59 7.35
CA THR A 1159 -18.22 33.92 8.65
C THR A 1159 -17.32 34.91 9.43
N LYS A 1160 -17.90 36.03 9.90
CA LYS A 1160 -17.20 37.05 10.70
C LYS A 1160 -17.65 37.03 12.15
N VAL A 1161 -16.69 37.06 13.08
CA VAL A 1161 -16.94 37.17 14.53
C VAL A 1161 -17.30 38.61 14.89
N LYS A 1162 -18.19 38.78 15.89
CA LYS A 1162 -18.54 40.12 16.42
C LYS A 1162 -17.32 40.77 17.08
N ALA A 1163 -17.11 42.06 16.86
CA ALA A 1163 -15.96 42.82 17.39
C ALA A 1163 -15.83 42.82 18.94
N ASN A 1164 -16.90 42.53 19.67
CA ASN A 1164 -16.91 42.45 21.14
C ASN A 1164 -16.60 41.04 21.70
N SER A 1165 -16.09 40.14 20.87
CA SER A 1165 -15.78 38.76 21.28
C SER A 1165 -14.39 38.66 21.88
N VAL A 1166 -14.16 37.66 22.73
CA VAL A 1166 -12.84 37.41 23.33
C VAL A 1166 -11.83 36.96 22.26
N LYS A 1167 -10.54 37.24 22.49
CA LYS A 1167 -9.43 36.87 21.58
C LYS A 1167 -9.47 35.39 21.16
N GLN A 1168 -9.80 34.51 22.09
CA GLN A 1168 -9.90 33.06 21.84
C GLN A 1168 -10.95 32.71 20.77
N GLU A 1169 -12.03 33.48 20.63
CA GLU A 1169 -13.07 33.22 19.62
C GLU A 1169 -12.61 33.61 18.21
N PHE A 1170 -11.76 34.64 18.11
CA PHE A 1170 -11.10 34.97 16.84
C PHE A 1170 -10.09 33.89 16.44
N GLU A 1171 -9.24 33.44 17.39
CA GLU A 1171 -8.27 32.37 17.15
C GLU A 1171 -8.97 31.07 16.70
N LYS A 1172 -10.09 30.71 17.34
CA LYS A 1172 -10.93 29.56 16.97
C LYS A 1172 -11.45 29.66 15.54
N GLN A 1173 -11.93 30.83 15.10
CA GLN A 1173 -12.38 31.00 13.73
C GLN A 1173 -11.23 31.00 12.72
N ASP A 1174 -10.07 31.57 13.06
CA ASP A 1174 -8.92 31.55 12.18
C ASP A 1174 -8.35 30.13 12.00
N GLU A 1175 -8.34 29.31 13.06
CA GLU A 1175 -8.05 27.88 12.97
C GLU A 1175 -9.06 27.15 12.08
N LEU A 1176 -10.36 27.46 12.24
CA LEU A 1176 -11.42 26.85 11.45
C LEU A 1176 -11.29 27.19 9.96
N LYS A 1177 -11.00 28.45 9.63
CA LYS A 1177 -10.68 28.90 8.27
C LYS A 1177 -9.49 28.13 7.70
N ARG A 1178 -8.37 28.03 8.43
CA ARG A 1178 -7.20 27.27 7.95
C ARG A 1178 -7.54 25.80 7.68
N SER A 1179 -8.31 25.17 8.56
CA SER A 1179 -8.72 23.77 8.40
C SER A 1179 -9.65 23.57 7.20
N ALA A 1180 -10.64 24.46 7.01
CA ALA A 1180 -11.48 24.47 5.81
C ALA A 1180 -10.63 24.62 4.54
N MET A 1181 -9.62 25.51 4.55
CA MET A 1181 -8.72 25.70 3.42
C MET A 1181 -7.86 24.46 3.11
N ARG A 1182 -7.43 23.67 4.12
CA ARG A 1182 -6.79 22.37 3.88
C ARG A 1182 -7.70 21.41 3.12
N ALA A 1183 -8.98 21.33 3.51
CA ALA A 1183 -9.96 20.51 2.80
C ALA A 1183 -10.16 20.99 1.36
N VAL A 1184 -10.19 22.31 1.14
CA VAL A 1184 -10.30 22.93 -0.19
C VAL A 1184 -9.09 22.59 -1.07
N VAL A 1185 -7.86 22.66 -0.54
CA VAL A 1185 -6.64 22.25 -1.26
C VAL A 1185 -6.70 20.77 -1.65
N ALA A 1186 -7.14 19.90 -0.73
CA ALA A 1186 -7.33 18.48 -1.04
C ALA A 1186 -8.38 18.25 -2.12
N LEU A 1187 -9.49 19.01 -2.12
CA LEU A 1187 -10.51 18.95 -3.17
C LEU A 1187 -9.97 19.43 -4.53
N LEU A 1188 -9.11 20.46 -4.57
CA LEU A 1188 -8.47 20.93 -5.81
C LEU A 1188 -7.46 19.93 -6.37
N THR A 1189 -6.91 19.06 -5.52
CA THR A 1189 -6.00 17.99 -5.95
C THR A 1189 -6.73 16.91 -6.75
N ILE A 1190 -8.06 16.82 -6.63
CA ILE A 1190 -8.87 15.88 -7.41
C ILE A 1190 -8.80 16.26 -8.90
N PRO A 1191 -8.42 15.32 -9.79
CA PRO A 1191 -8.46 15.56 -11.22
C PRO A 1191 -9.84 16.04 -11.66
N GLU A 1192 -9.90 17.13 -12.42
CA GLU A 1192 -11.13 17.77 -12.93
C GLU A 1192 -11.95 18.58 -11.92
N ALA A 1193 -11.58 18.67 -10.64
CA ALA A 1193 -12.28 19.53 -9.68
C ALA A 1193 -12.21 21.02 -10.04
N GLU A 1194 -11.10 21.46 -10.65
CA GLU A 1194 -10.93 22.83 -11.16
C GLU A 1194 -11.93 23.20 -12.28
N LYS A 1195 -12.54 22.19 -12.92
CA LYS A 1195 -13.51 22.40 -14.00
C LYS A 1195 -14.93 22.66 -13.48
N SER A 1196 -15.21 22.45 -12.18
CA SER A 1196 -16.52 22.81 -11.60
C SER A 1196 -16.67 24.34 -11.51
N PRO A 1197 -17.77 24.92 -12.03
CA PRO A 1197 -18.01 26.37 -11.97
C PRO A 1197 -17.97 26.95 -10.54
N LEU A 1198 -18.55 26.24 -9.57
CA LEU A 1198 -18.65 26.70 -8.18
C LEU A 1198 -17.30 26.66 -7.47
N MET A 1199 -16.44 25.70 -7.82
CA MET A 1199 -15.08 25.62 -7.31
C MET A 1199 -14.19 26.70 -7.91
N SER A 1200 -14.28 26.95 -9.22
CA SER A 1200 -13.55 28.05 -9.86
C SER A 1200 -13.98 29.42 -9.31
N GLU A 1201 -15.28 29.62 -9.07
CA GLU A 1201 -15.77 30.86 -8.45
C GLU A 1201 -15.25 31.01 -7.02
N PHE A 1202 -15.26 29.93 -6.22
CA PHE A 1202 -14.73 29.97 -4.87
C PHE A 1202 -13.22 30.23 -4.85
N GLN A 1203 -12.47 29.63 -5.76
CA GLN A 1203 -11.04 29.90 -5.93
C GLN A 1203 -10.78 31.37 -6.29
N SER A 1204 -11.62 31.95 -7.16
CA SER A 1204 -11.53 33.38 -7.48
C SER A 1204 -11.79 34.26 -6.25
N GLN A 1205 -12.76 33.89 -5.40
CA GLN A 1205 -13.04 34.59 -4.14
C GLN A 1205 -11.88 34.49 -3.15
N ILE A 1206 -11.26 33.31 -3.00
CA ILE A 1206 -10.05 33.12 -2.19
C ILE A 1206 -8.93 34.02 -2.69
N SER A 1207 -8.65 34.00 -4.00
CA SER A 1207 -7.57 34.80 -4.59
C SER A 1207 -7.79 36.31 -4.46
N SER A 1208 -9.05 36.76 -4.45
CA SER A 1208 -9.42 38.17 -4.29
C SER A 1208 -9.23 38.68 -2.85
N ASN A 1209 -9.25 37.79 -1.85
CA ASN A 1209 -9.14 38.14 -0.44
C ASN A 1209 -7.70 37.90 0.06
N GLN A 1210 -6.95 38.98 0.31
CA GLN A 1210 -5.53 38.91 0.71
C GLN A 1210 -5.27 38.04 1.95
N GLU A 1211 -6.19 37.99 2.91
CA GLU A 1211 -6.06 37.16 4.13
C GLU A 1211 -6.18 35.66 3.80
N LEU A 1212 -7.17 35.29 2.97
CA LEU A 1212 -7.42 33.90 2.58
C LEU A 1212 -6.37 33.40 1.58
N ALA A 1213 -5.92 34.25 0.66
CA ALA A 1213 -4.84 33.93 -0.27
C ALA A 1213 -3.53 33.62 0.46
N ALA A 1214 -3.15 34.43 1.46
CA ALA A 1214 -1.96 34.18 2.26
C ALA A 1214 -2.02 32.84 3.01
N ILE A 1215 -3.21 32.47 3.54
CA ILE A 1215 -3.46 31.18 4.20
C ILE A 1215 -3.41 30.02 3.20
N PHE A 1216 -3.97 30.21 2.01
CA PHE A 1216 -3.95 29.21 0.94
C PHE A 1216 -2.51 28.92 0.49
N ASP A 1217 -1.72 29.96 0.22
CA ASP A 1217 -0.33 29.86 -0.22
C ASP A 1217 0.60 29.27 0.84
N SER A 1218 0.31 29.46 2.14
CA SER A 1218 1.08 28.83 3.21
C SER A 1218 0.81 27.33 3.26
N ILE A 1219 -0.46 26.91 3.16
CA ILE A 1219 -0.85 25.50 3.19
C ILE A 1219 -0.33 24.75 1.96
N GLN A 1220 -0.37 25.38 0.78
CA GLN A 1220 0.13 24.77 -0.45
C GLN A 1220 1.65 24.52 -0.40
N ARG A 1221 2.41 25.42 0.22
CA ARG A 1221 3.85 25.22 0.48
C ARG A 1221 4.12 24.10 1.47
N ASP A 1222 3.34 24.00 2.54
CA ASP A 1222 3.47 22.92 3.53
C ASP A 1222 3.15 21.54 2.91
N SER A 1223 2.15 21.49 2.02
CA SER A 1223 1.78 20.25 1.31
C SER A 1223 2.83 19.78 0.29
N THR A 1224 3.55 20.70 -0.36
CA THR A 1224 4.64 20.35 -1.28
C THR A 1224 5.88 19.87 -0.53
N SER A 1225 6.16 20.37 0.68
CA SER A 1225 7.23 19.82 1.55
C SER A 1225 6.93 18.41 2.07
N ALA A 1226 5.68 18.12 2.44
CA ALA A 1226 5.30 16.79 2.94
C ALA A 1226 5.39 15.69 1.85
N ASN A 1227 5.10 16.02 0.59
CA ASN A 1227 5.24 15.08 -0.52
C ASN A 1227 6.71 14.72 -0.82
N MET A 1228 7.66 15.62 -0.57
CA MET A 1228 9.09 15.30 -0.72
C MET A 1228 9.59 14.33 0.37
N GLU A 1229 9.09 14.40 1.61
CA GLU A 1229 9.47 13.45 2.67
C GLU A 1229 8.85 12.05 2.47
N SER A 1230 7.70 11.95 1.79
CA SER A 1230 7.07 10.65 1.47
C SER A 1230 7.80 9.85 0.39
N MET A 1231 8.60 10.50 -0.46
CA MET A 1231 9.42 9.82 -1.49
C MET A 1231 10.73 9.23 -0.93
N ASP A 1232 11.15 9.61 0.27
CA ASP A 1232 12.38 9.10 0.90
C ASP A 1232 12.12 7.90 1.84
N THR A 1233 10.89 7.38 1.92
CA THR A 1233 10.53 6.24 2.79
C THR A 1233 9.78 5.08 2.11
N SER A 1234 9.78 5.01 0.78
CA SER A 1234 9.41 3.78 0.03
C SER A 1234 10.63 2.98 -0.39
#